data_AF-A0A518UB93-F1
#
_entry.id   AF-A0A518UB93-F1
#
_cell.length_a   1.000
_cell.length_b   1.000
_cell.length_c   1.000
_cell.angle_alpha   90.00
_cell.angle_beta   90.00
_cell.angle_gamma   90.00
#
_symmetry.space_group_name_H-M   'P 1'
#
loop_
_entity.id
_entity.type
_entity.pdbx_description
1 polymer ?
#
loop_
_entity_poly.entity_id
_entity_poly.type
_entity_poly.pdbx_seq_one_letter_code
_entity_poly.pdbx_strand_id
1 'polypeptide(L)'
;MKHLFDPLYSVALLGLTCLGLTLPPSAAAQSCTPNTNEDWMAKAAASDPVAQDIRPRDCDTVQQTPPDFRWPDVIKSGGYSVTLTYPDGRVRTLPAVQNWINWDEVLPAGTYAWSVSYSGGSASNARKFMVDGNSVAFLVPNIGTLIKTLEAKPHPRSLPDAATLATIKSQRASAISSLLRDVGGRTSASVPSAGGSANDAFNYSKYAVSSIMACVLSGQGTYCSDAIRRVMNLASWSPTGPTAYTASGVDMAARYLTWTLALGYDWLYPQLSAAQRSTILAALSARNGQMYNDIIGSRARIAKSPRDSHGNQTLSFVAVISAMVAGDLPIASSTWLPKTMPLALNAINPWGGEEGGFANSATQGSWDMGELAPLFYELRVMTGINVALKPWVRNWGRYLAYFTPPGMAGGTSVFGDGFEFNEAEHQARYGKGYTYFAPTPLGRWHMSMLKGEDPTRIEYLMAPPADFSGAQPFPAGTPNSLGLQSIGQVAMHSDLANPARTSVYFKSSPPPYGAYNHSHADQNGFVINSGGQRLAIETGYYDDYKTTHWYNWYHTTQAKNAITYDGGQGQLYYEKNNKMGYGKITSFLTTADYDVVMGDATAAYGGALSLAQRSLVYLRPNLVLVYDNLASATARQWEWNIHAVNQMTSSSDTTATLQNGGQSLCVTMLAGPTVRFTQTNRFTANPTGSRAAQWHGRFYSTTRLPNAEFIALLNVGCTSVKASATKASGTWTVLVGAQTLAIGASGITVGGSTTPTTPTTPPPTSPAAPQSQPFSGTPINVPATFQAENYDLGGQNLAYHDTTTGNAGGQYRKDDVDIIASTDSTGGGYVVNNFTNGEWLKYTVNVATTGNYQVQLRASNNYATNVAFHVEVDDVKVTGSLLVPKTGSWDAFQWIATPKIALTAGRHVLKVVADQQYFNLNSINVISVP
;
A
#
# COMPACT_ATOMS: atom_id res chain seq x y z
N MET A 1 62.67 -43.87 -36.47
CA MET A 1 62.58 -43.47 -37.89
C MET A 1 61.89 -42.10 -37.91
N LYS A 2 62.59 -40.96 -37.94
CA LYS A 2 63.21 -40.22 -39.08
C LYS A 2 62.24 -39.82 -40.21
N HIS A 3 62.01 -38.49 -40.32
CA HIS A 3 61.99 -37.61 -41.53
C HIS A 3 60.83 -37.74 -42.55
N LEU A 4 60.23 -36.70 -43.19
CA LEU A 4 60.73 -35.44 -43.79
C LEU A 4 59.56 -34.49 -44.26
N PHE A 5 59.92 -33.20 -44.45
CA PHE A 5 59.43 -32.13 -45.37
C PHE A 5 58.25 -31.16 -45.07
N ASP A 6 58.61 -29.87 -45.18
CA ASP A 6 57.87 -28.57 -45.33
C ASP A 6 57.20 -28.43 -46.75
N PRO A 7 56.41 -27.39 -47.14
CA PRO A 7 56.66 -25.93 -46.95
C PRO A 7 55.46 -24.95 -46.73
N LEU A 8 55.77 -23.78 -46.13
CA LEU A 8 55.47 -22.34 -46.45
C LEU A 8 54.09 -21.93 -47.08
N TYR A 9 53.37 -20.84 -46.72
CA TYR A 9 53.76 -19.41 -46.58
C TYR A 9 52.71 -18.58 -45.77
N SER A 10 53.21 -17.65 -44.94
CA SER A 10 52.52 -16.51 -44.31
C SER A 10 52.40 -15.30 -45.25
N VAL A 11 51.37 -14.44 -45.10
CA VAL A 11 51.52 -12.95 -45.16
C VAL A 11 50.44 -12.21 -44.31
N ALA A 12 50.95 -11.49 -43.30
CA ALA A 12 50.52 -10.22 -42.68
C ALA A 12 49.13 -10.04 -42.00
N LEU A 13 49.20 -10.07 -40.66
CA LEU A 13 48.38 -9.34 -39.69
C LEU A 13 48.66 -7.82 -39.80
N LEU A 14 47.62 -6.99 -39.92
CA LEU A 14 47.64 -5.56 -39.53
C LEU A 14 46.24 -5.19 -39.03
N GLY A 15 46.17 -4.77 -37.77
CA GLY A 15 44.95 -4.66 -36.99
C GLY A 15 44.08 -3.45 -37.31
N LEU A 16 42.78 -3.64 -37.15
CA LEU A 16 41.86 -2.58 -36.73
C LEU A 16 41.12 -3.11 -35.50
N THR A 17 41.36 -2.45 -34.38
CA THR A 17 40.67 -2.62 -33.09
C THR A 17 39.16 -2.59 -33.27
N CYS A 18 38.48 -3.72 -33.08
CA CYS A 18 37.05 -3.72 -32.77
C CYS A 18 36.89 -3.17 -31.35
N LEU A 19 36.40 -1.93 -31.25
CA LEU A 19 35.72 -1.48 -30.03
C LEU A 19 34.52 -2.42 -29.83
N GLY A 20 34.65 -3.33 -28.88
CA GLY A 20 33.49 -4.04 -28.35
C GLY A 20 32.53 -3.01 -27.78
N LEU A 21 31.42 -2.77 -28.46
CA LEU A 21 30.24 -2.16 -27.86
C LEU A 21 29.70 -3.16 -26.85
N THR A 22 30.23 -3.09 -25.64
CA THR A 22 29.60 -3.65 -24.46
C THR A 22 28.20 -3.09 -24.38
N LEU A 23 27.18 -3.95 -24.48
CA LEU A 23 25.85 -3.65 -23.98
C LEU A 23 26.03 -3.07 -22.56
N PRO A 24 25.40 -1.94 -22.23
CA PRO A 24 25.49 -1.42 -20.87
C PRO A 24 24.97 -2.52 -19.93
N PRO A 25 25.67 -2.79 -18.82
CA PRO A 25 25.18 -3.76 -17.85
C PRO A 25 23.78 -3.31 -17.44
N SER A 26 22.84 -4.26 -17.39
CA SER A 26 21.64 -4.12 -16.56
C SER A 26 22.11 -3.51 -15.25
N ALA A 27 21.58 -2.34 -14.88
CA ALA A 27 22.01 -1.62 -13.68
C ALA A 27 21.87 -2.55 -12.48
N ALA A 28 22.96 -3.23 -12.13
CA ALA A 28 23.09 -3.89 -10.86
C ALA A 28 22.80 -2.82 -9.82
N ALA A 29 21.90 -3.10 -8.87
CA ALA A 29 21.62 -2.21 -7.76
C ALA A 29 22.97 -1.78 -7.17
N GLN A 30 23.40 -0.56 -7.49
CA GLN A 30 24.67 -0.04 -7.04
C GLN A 30 24.56 -0.02 -5.53
N SER A 31 25.46 -0.71 -4.82
CA SER A 31 25.42 -0.77 -3.36
C SER A 31 25.46 0.65 -2.81
N CYS A 32 24.30 1.18 -2.43
CA CYS A 32 24.18 2.51 -1.88
C CYS A 32 24.36 2.37 -0.38
N THR A 33 25.44 2.96 0.13
CA THR A 33 25.67 3.07 1.57
C THR A 33 25.07 4.39 2.03
N PRO A 34 24.08 4.38 2.95
CA PRO A 34 23.51 5.62 3.47
C PRO A 34 24.59 6.52 4.06
N ASN A 35 24.54 7.80 3.73
CA ASN A 35 25.41 8.82 4.28
C ASN A 35 25.10 8.99 5.78
N THR A 36 26.08 8.67 6.61
CA THR A 36 25.97 8.79 8.07
C THR A 36 26.32 10.17 8.60
N ASN A 37 26.76 11.10 7.74
CA ASN A 37 27.09 12.46 8.18
C ASN A 37 25.79 13.21 8.51
N GLU A 38 25.72 13.70 9.75
CA GLU A 38 24.57 14.45 10.24
C GLU A 38 24.49 15.83 9.57
N ASP A 39 23.35 16.13 8.95
CA ASP A 39 22.99 17.46 8.47
C ASP A 39 21.81 18.04 9.28
N TRP A 40 21.37 19.25 8.92
CA TRP A 40 20.26 19.90 9.62
C TRP A 40 18.95 19.11 9.54
N MET A 41 18.70 18.36 8.45
CA MET A 41 17.50 17.53 8.30
C MET A 41 17.54 16.35 9.25
N ALA A 42 18.66 15.61 9.27
CA ALA A 42 18.84 14.46 10.17
C ALA A 42 18.76 14.90 11.64
N LYS A 43 19.41 16.01 11.99
CA LYS A 43 19.37 16.58 13.33
C LYS A 43 17.96 17.00 13.75
N ALA A 44 17.22 17.67 12.86
CA ALA A 44 15.85 18.09 13.13
C ALA A 44 14.93 16.89 13.37
N ALA A 45 14.99 15.86 12.52
CA ALA A 45 14.24 14.62 12.67
C ALA A 45 14.58 13.87 13.97
N ALA A 46 15.86 13.87 14.39
CA ALA A 46 16.28 13.26 15.64
C ALA A 46 15.82 14.05 16.88
N SER A 47 15.72 15.37 16.77
CA SER A 47 15.34 16.26 17.88
C SER A 47 13.84 16.33 18.15
N ASP A 48 13.01 16.07 17.14
CA ASP A 48 11.55 16.10 17.24
C ASP A 48 10.95 14.78 16.70
N PRO A 49 10.57 13.83 17.59
CA PRO A 49 10.01 12.55 17.20
C PRO A 49 8.71 12.62 16.38
N VAL A 50 7.99 13.76 16.41
CA VAL A 50 6.74 13.94 15.66
C VAL A 50 6.94 14.79 14.40
N ALA A 51 8.18 15.21 14.09
CA ALA A 51 8.48 15.93 12.86
C ALA A 51 8.19 15.11 11.60
N GLN A 52 7.93 15.81 10.50
CA GLN A 52 7.83 15.24 9.16
C GLN A 52 9.04 14.35 8.84
N ASP A 53 8.80 13.22 8.19
CA ASP A 53 9.89 12.33 7.82
C ASP A 53 10.68 12.87 6.63
N ILE A 54 11.90 12.35 6.46
CA ILE A 54 12.71 12.64 5.28
C ILE A 54 12.33 11.60 4.23
N ARG A 55 11.72 12.03 3.12
CA ARG A 55 11.44 11.15 1.97
C ARG A 55 11.77 11.86 0.65
N PRO A 56 12.36 11.15 -0.33
CA PRO A 56 12.97 9.81 -0.19
C PRO A 56 14.12 9.79 0.83
N ARG A 57 14.24 8.72 1.63
CA ARG A 57 15.42 8.53 2.49
C ARG A 57 16.64 8.23 1.62
N ASP A 58 17.80 8.41 2.20
CA ASP A 58 19.03 8.09 1.51
C ASP A 58 19.10 6.58 1.21
N CYS A 59 19.41 6.26 -0.03
CA CYS A 59 19.41 4.91 -0.61
C CYS A 59 18.05 4.21 -0.71
N ASP A 60 16.93 4.95 -0.64
CA ASP A 60 15.60 4.37 -0.91
C ASP A 60 15.47 3.94 -2.38
N THR A 61 14.73 2.84 -2.59
CA THR A 61 14.15 2.51 -3.90
C THR A 61 12.66 2.84 -3.84
N VAL A 62 12.19 3.74 -4.69
CA VAL A 62 10.82 4.27 -4.64
C VAL A 62 9.89 3.50 -5.57
N GLN A 63 8.66 3.25 -5.13
CA GLN A 63 7.60 2.59 -5.89
C GLN A 63 6.66 3.58 -6.61
N GLN A 64 6.88 4.88 -6.41
CA GLN A 64 6.17 5.98 -7.05
C GLN A 64 7.14 6.87 -7.83
N THR A 65 6.74 7.34 -9.00
CA THR A 65 7.47 8.38 -9.76
C THR A 65 6.55 9.54 -10.18
N PRO A 66 6.90 10.80 -9.90
CA PRO A 66 7.97 11.20 -8.98
C PRO A 66 7.66 10.75 -7.53
N PRO A 67 8.68 10.62 -6.67
CA PRO A 67 8.43 10.31 -5.27
C PRO A 67 7.87 11.52 -4.52
N ASP A 68 7.23 11.26 -3.37
CA ASP A 68 6.79 12.31 -2.46
C ASP A 68 8.00 12.89 -1.71
N PHE A 69 8.33 14.16 -1.98
CA PHE A 69 9.42 14.86 -1.31
C PHE A 69 8.94 15.59 -0.07
N ARG A 70 9.60 15.33 1.08
CA ARG A 70 9.29 15.97 2.37
C ARG A 70 10.44 15.84 3.36
N TRP A 71 10.47 16.76 4.33
CA TRP A 71 11.55 16.89 5.31
C TRP A 71 11.09 17.60 6.59
N PRO A 72 11.85 17.59 7.69
CA PRO A 72 11.53 18.36 8.90
C PRO A 72 11.46 19.87 8.66
N ASP A 73 10.45 20.54 9.23
CA ASP A 73 10.32 22.00 9.19
C ASP A 73 11.19 22.68 10.27
N VAL A 74 12.12 23.53 9.85
CA VAL A 74 13.09 24.23 10.72
C VAL A 74 13.01 25.75 10.62
N ILE A 75 12.20 26.29 9.71
CA ILE A 75 12.04 27.74 9.50
C ILE A 75 10.66 28.21 9.96
N LYS A 76 10.58 29.44 10.48
CA LYS A 76 9.31 30.05 10.89
C LYS A 76 8.59 30.75 9.73
N SER A 77 9.36 31.32 8.80
CA SER A 77 8.88 32.06 7.64
C SER A 77 9.88 31.91 6.49
N GLY A 78 9.47 32.28 5.28
CA GLY A 78 10.22 31.98 4.05
C GLY A 78 9.91 30.58 3.50
N GLY A 79 10.60 30.23 2.42
CA GLY A 79 10.48 28.94 1.74
C GLY A 79 11.81 28.19 1.70
N TYR A 80 11.71 26.98 1.19
CA TYR A 80 12.80 26.09 0.86
C TYR A 80 13.06 26.10 -0.65
N SER A 81 14.21 25.57 -1.04
CA SER A 81 14.51 25.18 -2.42
C SER A 81 14.96 23.73 -2.42
N VAL A 82 14.39 22.92 -3.30
CA VAL A 82 14.74 21.51 -3.49
C VAL A 82 15.51 21.37 -4.78
N THR A 83 16.73 20.84 -4.69
CA THR A 83 17.59 20.58 -5.83
C THR A 83 17.61 19.09 -6.11
N LEU A 84 17.29 18.70 -7.34
CA LEU A 84 17.34 17.34 -7.85
C LEU A 84 18.44 17.24 -8.91
N THR A 85 19.35 16.29 -8.72
CA THR A 85 20.35 15.85 -9.70
C THR A 85 19.87 14.56 -10.35
N TYR A 86 19.80 14.58 -11.68
CA TYR A 86 19.34 13.50 -12.54
C TYR A 86 20.46 12.49 -12.82
N PRO A 87 20.13 11.28 -13.30
CA PRO A 87 21.13 10.25 -13.65
C PRO A 87 22.17 10.71 -14.68
N ASP A 88 21.81 11.63 -15.58
CA ASP A 88 22.67 12.23 -16.60
C ASP A 88 23.54 13.39 -16.08
N GLY A 89 23.44 13.72 -14.80
CA GLY A 89 24.13 14.85 -14.18
C GLY A 89 23.43 16.20 -14.33
N ARG A 90 22.30 16.28 -15.03
CA ARG A 90 21.46 17.48 -15.09
C ARG A 90 20.99 17.84 -13.68
N VAL A 91 20.88 19.13 -13.38
CA VAL A 91 20.41 19.63 -12.08
C VAL A 91 19.20 20.53 -12.29
N ARG A 92 18.15 20.34 -11.49
CA ARG A 92 16.95 21.19 -11.47
C ARG A 92 16.64 21.59 -10.03
N THR A 93 16.33 22.87 -9.81
CA THR A 93 15.95 23.38 -8.50
C THR A 93 14.55 23.98 -8.56
N LEU A 94 13.68 23.58 -7.64
CA LEU A 94 12.32 24.10 -7.50
C LEU A 94 12.10 24.74 -6.13
N PRO A 95 11.34 25.84 -6.04
CA PRO A 95 10.96 26.42 -4.76
C PRO A 95 9.88 25.58 -4.07
N ALA A 96 9.94 25.50 -2.75
CA ALA A 96 8.93 24.88 -1.92
C ALA A 96 8.51 25.85 -0.80
N VAL A 97 7.22 26.19 -0.75
CA VAL A 97 6.70 27.16 0.25
C VAL A 97 6.75 26.59 1.67
N GLN A 98 6.75 25.26 1.78
CA GLN A 98 6.76 24.53 3.03
C GLN A 98 7.67 23.29 2.91
N ASN A 99 7.78 22.50 3.97
CA ASN A 99 8.70 21.38 4.12
C ASN A 99 8.32 20.11 3.32
N TRP A 100 7.74 20.30 2.13
CA TRP A 100 7.34 19.28 1.18
C TRP A 100 7.22 19.89 -0.23
N ILE A 101 7.34 19.06 -1.27
CA ILE A 101 7.05 19.44 -2.64
C ILE A 101 6.52 18.24 -3.44
N ASN A 102 5.53 18.48 -4.30
CA ASN A 102 5.19 17.54 -5.37
C ASN A 102 6.03 17.90 -6.57
N TRP A 103 6.96 17.03 -6.95
CA TRP A 103 7.74 17.23 -8.16
C TRP A 103 6.81 17.19 -9.39
N ASP A 104 7.09 18.03 -10.37
CA ASP A 104 6.13 18.37 -11.44
C ASP A 104 6.37 17.60 -12.75
N GLU A 105 7.18 16.55 -12.70
CA GLU A 105 7.40 15.63 -13.82
C GLU A 105 7.56 14.19 -13.34
N VAL A 106 7.19 13.24 -14.20
CA VAL A 106 7.51 11.82 -14.01
C VAL A 106 9.01 11.64 -14.23
N LEU A 107 9.68 11.03 -13.24
CA LEU A 107 11.10 10.71 -13.30
C LEU A 107 11.29 9.34 -13.98
N PRO A 108 12.08 9.24 -15.05
CA PRO A 108 12.48 7.95 -15.62
C PRO A 108 13.23 7.06 -14.62
N ALA A 109 13.37 5.77 -14.95
CA ALA A 109 14.18 4.87 -14.17
C ALA A 109 15.64 5.35 -14.10
N GLY A 110 16.22 5.32 -12.91
CA GLY A 110 17.59 5.77 -12.67
C GLY A 110 17.85 6.17 -11.22
N THR A 111 19.11 6.48 -10.94
CA THR A 111 19.56 6.96 -9.62
C THR A 111 19.62 8.48 -9.61
N TYR A 112 18.89 9.07 -8.68
CA TYR A 112 18.80 10.51 -8.48
C TYR A 112 19.50 10.90 -7.18
N ALA A 113 19.88 12.17 -7.05
CA ALA A 113 20.28 12.75 -5.77
C ALA A 113 19.48 14.02 -5.49
N TRP A 114 19.10 14.26 -4.25
CA TRP A 114 18.35 15.45 -3.88
C TRP A 114 18.88 16.11 -2.60
N SER A 115 18.75 17.43 -2.53
CA SER A 115 19.09 18.22 -1.36
C SER A 115 18.11 19.38 -1.16
N VAL A 116 18.06 19.89 0.07
CA VAL A 116 17.17 20.99 0.46
C VAL A 116 17.99 22.13 1.04
N SER A 117 17.71 23.35 0.60
CA SER A 117 18.24 24.58 1.18
C SER A 117 17.11 25.52 1.60
N TYR A 118 17.43 26.50 2.46
CA TYR A 118 16.52 27.58 2.84
C TYR A 118 17.32 28.87 3.06
N SER A 119 16.65 30.02 2.98
CA SER A 119 17.29 31.33 3.13
C SER A 119 18.01 31.47 4.48
N GLY A 120 19.31 31.78 4.45
CA GLY A 120 20.15 31.94 5.64
C GLY A 120 20.68 30.64 6.26
N GLY A 121 20.42 29.48 5.65
CA GLY A 121 20.94 28.17 6.07
C GLY A 121 21.83 27.50 5.02
N SER A 122 22.60 26.50 5.44
CA SER A 122 23.36 25.63 4.53
C SER A 122 22.44 24.63 3.84
N ALA A 123 22.81 24.21 2.63
CA ALA A 123 22.17 23.07 1.98
C ALA A 123 22.34 21.80 2.84
N SER A 124 21.34 20.93 2.79
CA SER A 124 21.44 19.59 3.37
C SER A 124 22.48 18.75 2.63
N ASN A 125 22.87 17.63 3.22
CA ASN A 125 23.58 16.59 2.48
C ASN A 125 22.70 16.09 1.32
N ALA A 126 23.32 15.77 0.20
CA ALA A 126 22.64 15.13 -0.91
C ALA A 126 22.29 13.69 -0.54
N ARG A 127 21.03 13.30 -0.75
CA ARG A 127 20.50 11.95 -0.53
C ARG A 127 20.20 11.30 -1.86
N LYS A 128 20.60 10.06 -2.04
CA LYS A 128 20.35 9.30 -3.27
C LYS A 128 19.07 8.48 -3.14
N PHE A 129 18.36 8.31 -4.25
CA PHE A 129 17.28 7.34 -4.34
C PHE A 129 17.23 6.76 -5.75
N MET A 130 16.64 5.57 -5.88
CA MET A 130 16.45 4.90 -7.15
C MET A 130 14.98 4.88 -7.54
N VAL A 131 14.68 5.34 -8.74
CA VAL A 131 13.44 5.03 -9.45
C VAL A 131 13.71 3.79 -10.28
N ASP A 132 12.96 2.72 -10.08
CA ASP A 132 13.12 1.48 -10.85
C ASP A 132 12.09 1.38 -11.98
N GLY A 133 12.22 0.35 -12.83
CA GLY A 133 11.29 0.14 -13.95
C GLY A 133 9.86 -0.25 -13.53
N ASN A 134 9.64 -0.55 -12.25
CA ASN A 134 8.33 -0.91 -11.69
C ASN A 134 7.68 0.25 -10.91
N SER A 135 8.39 1.37 -10.72
CA SER A 135 7.84 2.57 -10.11
C SER A 135 6.62 3.06 -10.90
N VAL A 136 5.50 3.28 -10.21
CA VAL A 136 4.23 3.68 -10.85
C VAL A 136 4.13 5.20 -10.88
N ALA A 137 3.73 5.74 -12.03
CA ALA A 137 3.53 7.17 -12.18
C ALA A 137 2.36 7.68 -11.33
N PHE A 138 2.62 8.68 -10.50
CA PHE A 138 1.58 9.45 -9.80
C PHE A 138 1.96 10.93 -9.83
N LEU A 139 1.62 11.59 -10.94
CA LEU A 139 1.86 13.03 -11.08
C LEU A 139 0.69 13.81 -10.46
N VAL A 140 1.00 14.66 -9.48
CA VAL A 140 -0.01 15.56 -8.90
C VAL A 140 -0.36 16.65 -9.93
N PRO A 141 -1.65 16.79 -10.33
CA PRO A 141 -2.01 17.76 -11.36
C PRO A 141 -1.72 19.21 -10.95
N ASN A 142 -1.48 20.07 -11.94
CA ASN A 142 -1.41 21.51 -11.72
C ASN A 142 -2.71 22.00 -11.06
N ILE A 143 -2.58 22.61 -9.89
CA ILE A 143 -3.72 22.95 -9.04
C ILE A 143 -4.66 23.99 -9.69
N GLY A 144 -4.12 24.93 -10.47
CA GLY A 144 -4.94 25.91 -11.20
C GLY A 144 -5.76 25.26 -12.32
N THR A 145 -5.19 24.28 -13.00
CA THR A 145 -5.91 23.48 -14.03
C THR A 145 -6.98 22.61 -13.39
N LEU A 146 -6.69 22.01 -12.24
CA LEU A 146 -7.64 21.22 -11.48
C LEU A 146 -8.84 22.05 -11.02
N ILE A 147 -8.61 23.26 -10.48
CA ILE A 147 -9.67 24.19 -10.08
C ILE A 147 -10.59 24.52 -11.26
N LYS A 148 -10.01 24.91 -12.41
CA LYS A 148 -10.79 25.22 -13.62
C LYS A 148 -11.65 24.03 -14.08
N THR A 149 -11.09 22.82 -14.00
CA THR A 149 -11.79 21.58 -14.35
C THR A 149 -12.99 21.35 -13.43
N LEU A 150 -12.81 21.57 -12.12
CA LEU A 150 -13.89 21.44 -11.14
C LEU A 150 -14.97 22.50 -11.34
N GLU A 151 -14.59 23.76 -11.55
CA GLU A 151 -15.53 24.88 -11.78
C GLU A 151 -16.35 24.71 -13.06
N ALA A 152 -15.80 24.07 -14.09
CA ALA A 152 -16.51 23.75 -15.33
C ALA A 152 -17.45 22.53 -15.19
N LYS A 153 -17.32 21.72 -14.13
CA LYS A 153 -18.09 20.49 -13.96
C LYS A 153 -19.39 20.76 -13.19
N PRO A 154 -20.58 20.50 -13.78
CA PRO A 154 -21.85 20.74 -13.11
C PRO A 154 -22.10 19.74 -11.97
N HIS A 155 -22.95 20.13 -11.03
CA HIS A 155 -23.44 19.24 -9.98
C HIS A 155 -24.51 18.26 -10.52
N PRO A 156 -24.56 17.01 -10.01
CA PRO A 156 -23.62 16.41 -9.05
C PRO A 156 -22.27 16.09 -9.72
N ARG A 157 -21.16 16.47 -9.08
CA ARG A 157 -19.81 16.30 -9.63
C ARG A 157 -19.01 15.17 -8.97
N SER A 158 -19.38 14.79 -7.75
CA SER A 158 -18.77 13.69 -6.97
C SER A 158 -19.58 12.39 -6.97
N LEU A 159 -20.80 12.42 -7.51
CA LEU A 159 -21.59 11.23 -7.82
C LEU A 159 -21.10 10.60 -9.15
N PRO A 160 -20.93 9.27 -9.26
CA PRO A 160 -20.57 8.63 -10.51
C PRO A 160 -21.56 8.95 -11.64
N ASP A 161 -21.10 8.88 -12.89
CA ASP A 161 -21.96 9.03 -14.05
C ASP A 161 -23.09 7.98 -14.08
N ALA A 162 -24.12 8.22 -14.91
CA ALA A 162 -25.30 7.37 -14.95
C ALA A 162 -24.99 5.90 -15.31
N ALA A 163 -24.01 5.64 -16.17
CA ALA A 163 -23.63 4.28 -16.58
C ALA A 163 -22.92 3.53 -15.46
N THR A 164 -21.98 4.19 -14.79
CA THR A 164 -21.28 3.67 -13.61
C THR A 164 -22.27 3.43 -12.48
N LEU A 165 -23.18 4.39 -12.22
CA LEU A 165 -24.21 4.24 -11.20
C LEU A 165 -25.19 3.10 -11.52
N ALA A 166 -25.56 2.90 -12.79
CA ALA A 166 -26.36 1.75 -13.21
C ALA A 166 -25.63 0.41 -12.95
N THR A 167 -24.32 0.38 -13.16
CA THR A 167 -23.48 -0.79 -12.83
C THR A 167 -23.47 -1.06 -11.33
N ILE A 168 -23.28 -0.02 -10.50
CA ILE A 168 -23.39 -0.14 -9.03
C ILE A 168 -24.77 -0.69 -8.66
N LYS A 169 -25.85 -0.15 -9.23
CA LYS A 169 -27.23 -0.60 -8.97
C LYS A 169 -27.43 -2.07 -9.28
N SER A 170 -26.91 -2.53 -10.42
CA SER A 170 -26.96 -3.94 -10.82
C SER A 170 -26.17 -4.83 -9.86
N GLN A 171 -24.90 -4.50 -9.60
CA GLN A 171 -24.01 -5.29 -8.76
C GLN A 171 -24.38 -5.30 -7.27
N ARG A 172 -25.20 -4.34 -6.82
CA ARG A 172 -25.57 -4.13 -5.41
C ARG A 172 -27.08 -4.12 -5.15
N ALA A 173 -27.88 -4.69 -6.05
CA ALA A 173 -29.35 -4.63 -5.97
C ALA A 173 -29.92 -5.07 -4.60
N SER A 174 -29.39 -6.13 -4.01
CA SER A 174 -29.82 -6.60 -2.68
C SER A 174 -29.48 -5.61 -1.56
N ALA A 175 -28.28 -5.04 -1.59
CA ALA A 175 -27.83 -4.06 -0.61
C ALA A 175 -28.65 -2.76 -0.69
N ILE A 176 -28.93 -2.32 -1.92
CA ILE A 176 -29.81 -1.16 -2.19
C ILE A 176 -31.22 -1.44 -1.67
N SER A 177 -31.77 -2.63 -1.91
CA SER A 177 -33.09 -2.99 -1.41
C SER A 177 -33.17 -2.94 0.12
N SER A 178 -32.11 -3.38 0.82
CA SER A 178 -32.01 -3.23 2.28
C SER A 178 -31.94 -1.76 2.70
N LEU A 179 -31.07 -0.96 2.07
CA LEU A 179 -31.00 0.48 2.33
C LEU A 179 -32.35 1.17 2.18
N LEU A 180 -33.09 0.88 1.10
CA LEU A 180 -34.39 1.50 0.82
C LEU A 180 -35.45 1.11 1.85
N ARG A 181 -35.47 -0.15 2.33
CA ARG A 181 -36.35 -0.57 3.43
C ARG A 181 -36.01 0.15 4.73
N ASP A 182 -34.72 0.20 5.08
CA ASP A 182 -34.25 0.81 6.33
C ASP A 182 -34.52 2.31 6.36
N VAL A 183 -34.24 3.02 5.26
CA VAL A 183 -34.58 4.44 5.12
C VAL A 183 -36.10 4.63 5.10
N GLY A 184 -36.83 3.78 4.37
CA GLY A 184 -38.29 3.82 4.25
C GLY A 184 -38.97 3.82 5.62
N GLY A 185 -38.55 2.91 6.49
CA GLY A 185 -39.07 2.75 7.86
C GLY A 185 -38.82 3.94 8.80
N ARG A 186 -37.97 4.91 8.42
CA ARG A 186 -37.66 6.10 9.23
C ARG A 186 -37.95 7.44 8.54
N THR A 187 -38.57 7.43 7.37
CA THR A 187 -38.91 8.67 6.63
C THR A 187 -39.84 9.60 7.42
N SER A 188 -40.70 9.05 8.27
CA SER A 188 -41.59 9.79 9.18
C SER A 188 -40.96 10.10 10.55
N ALA A 189 -39.76 9.60 10.84
CA ALA A 189 -39.13 9.80 12.14
C ALA A 189 -38.79 11.28 12.37
N SER A 190 -38.94 11.74 13.61
CA SER A 190 -38.53 13.08 14.04
C SER A 190 -37.03 13.28 13.83
N VAL A 191 -36.64 14.47 13.36
CA VAL A 191 -35.23 14.88 13.34
C VAL A 191 -34.83 15.44 14.70
N PRO A 192 -33.60 15.21 15.16
CA PRO A 192 -33.09 15.77 16.41
C PRO A 192 -33.00 17.30 16.37
N SER A 193 -33.09 17.93 17.54
CA SER A 193 -32.82 19.37 17.71
C SER A 193 -31.32 19.67 17.60
N ALA A 194 -30.98 20.88 17.16
CA ALA A 194 -29.61 21.37 17.15
C ALA A 194 -29.05 21.40 18.59
N GLY A 195 -28.04 20.58 18.88
CA GLY A 195 -27.34 20.62 20.18
C GLY A 195 -27.29 19.32 20.99
N GLY A 196 -27.34 18.15 20.34
CA GLY A 196 -26.99 16.88 21.00
C GLY A 196 -25.47 16.72 21.28
N SER A 197 -25.06 15.50 21.63
CA SER A 197 -23.65 15.12 21.82
C SER A 197 -22.91 14.93 20.49
N ALA A 198 -21.57 14.82 20.52
CA ALA A 198 -20.77 14.45 19.35
C ALA A 198 -21.21 13.10 18.75
N ASN A 199 -21.57 12.13 19.60
CA ASN A 199 -22.09 10.84 19.16
C ASN A 199 -23.43 10.97 18.43
N ASP A 200 -24.32 11.84 18.92
CA ASP A 200 -25.60 12.10 18.24
C ASP A 200 -25.39 12.74 16.86
N ALA A 201 -24.45 13.69 16.78
CA ALA A 201 -24.09 14.31 15.51
C ALA A 201 -23.56 13.29 14.51
N PHE A 202 -22.61 12.45 14.94
CA PHE A 202 -22.02 11.42 14.09
C PHE A 202 -23.06 10.39 13.61
N ASN A 203 -23.92 9.90 14.52
CA ASN A 203 -24.94 8.92 14.18
C ASN A 203 -26.03 9.52 13.28
N TYR A 204 -26.46 10.75 13.55
CA TYR A 204 -27.45 11.41 12.72
C TYR A 204 -26.91 11.74 11.31
N SER A 205 -25.64 12.12 11.19
CA SER A 205 -24.97 12.25 9.90
C SER A 205 -24.97 10.94 9.09
N LYS A 206 -24.73 9.78 9.73
CA LYS A 206 -24.85 8.46 9.05
C LYS A 206 -26.26 8.22 8.50
N TYR A 207 -27.31 8.63 9.22
CA TYR A 207 -28.69 8.53 8.73
C TYR A 207 -28.97 9.49 7.57
N ALA A 208 -28.42 10.70 7.60
CA ALA A 208 -28.50 11.64 6.50
C ALA A 208 -27.80 11.10 5.24
N VAL A 209 -26.57 10.56 5.36
CA VAL A 209 -25.84 9.90 4.25
C VAL A 209 -26.67 8.73 3.68
N SER A 210 -27.24 7.89 4.52
CA SER A 210 -28.12 6.80 4.06
C SER A 210 -29.32 7.29 3.26
N SER A 211 -29.90 8.43 3.65
CA SER A 211 -31.06 9.03 2.98
C SER A 211 -30.66 9.69 1.65
N ILE A 212 -29.49 10.33 1.61
CA ILE A 212 -28.86 10.84 0.37
C ILE A 212 -28.66 9.68 -0.62
N MET A 213 -28.05 8.58 -0.17
CA MET A 213 -27.84 7.38 -1.00
C MET A 213 -29.18 6.80 -1.48
N ALA A 214 -30.19 6.69 -0.62
CA ALA A 214 -31.52 6.21 -1.02
C ALA A 214 -32.16 7.10 -2.09
N CYS A 215 -32.04 8.44 -1.99
CA CYS A 215 -32.51 9.35 -3.02
C CYS A 215 -31.81 9.11 -4.36
N VAL A 216 -30.48 9.12 -4.41
CA VAL A 216 -29.75 9.02 -5.70
C VAL A 216 -29.84 7.62 -6.33
N LEU A 217 -29.93 6.57 -5.51
CA LEU A 217 -30.01 5.19 -5.99
C LEU A 217 -31.43 4.83 -6.46
N SER A 218 -32.47 5.37 -5.84
CA SER A 218 -33.86 5.08 -6.22
C SER A 218 -34.46 6.09 -7.20
N GLY A 219 -34.08 7.36 -7.11
CA GLY A 219 -34.73 8.48 -7.78
C GLY A 219 -36.15 8.81 -7.26
N GLN A 220 -36.61 8.17 -6.17
CA GLN A 220 -37.98 8.35 -5.69
C GLN A 220 -38.11 9.60 -4.81
N GLY A 221 -39.17 10.38 -5.05
CA GLY A 221 -39.44 11.65 -4.36
C GLY A 221 -39.44 11.53 -2.83
N THR A 222 -40.05 10.49 -2.28
CA THR A 222 -40.11 10.26 -0.82
C THR A 222 -38.72 10.22 -0.16
N TYR A 223 -37.77 9.50 -0.76
CA TYR A 223 -36.40 9.41 -0.23
C TYR A 223 -35.64 10.72 -0.42
N CYS A 224 -35.86 11.42 -1.54
CA CYS A 224 -35.25 12.72 -1.78
C CYS A 224 -35.76 13.80 -0.82
N SER A 225 -37.06 13.83 -0.52
CA SER A 225 -37.61 14.71 0.51
C SER A 225 -37.04 14.41 1.90
N ASP A 226 -36.87 13.14 2.27
CA ASP A 226 -36.24 12.76 3.54
C ASP A 226 -34.77 13.19 3.60
N ALA A 227 -34.02 12.97 2.51
CA ALA A 227 -32.62 13.39 2.40
C ALA A 227 -32.45 14.90 2.58
N ILE A 228 -33.24 15.70 1.84
CA ILE A 228 -33.23 17.17 1.96
C ILE A 228 -33.60 17.59 3.39
N ARG A 229 -34.65 17.00 3.98
CA ARG A 229 -35.08 17.31 5.35
C ARG A 229 -33.95 17.10 6.36
N ARG A 230 -33.21 16.00 6.26
CA ARG A 230 -32.10 15.69 7.16
C ARG A 230 -30.89 16.58 6.94
N VAL A 231 -30.51 16.83 5.68
CA VAL A 231 -29.41 17.74 5.32
C VAL A 231 -29.70 19.16 5.80
N MET A 232 -30.92 19.66 5.60
CA MET A 232 -31.31 20.99 6.07
C MET A 232 -31.34 21.10 7.59
N ASN A 233 -31.72 20.03 8.31
CA ASN A 233 -31.61 19.99 9.76
C ASN A 233 -30.14 20.03 10.21
N LEU A 234 -29.24 19.27 9.60
CA LEU A 234 -27.80 19.39 9.88
C LEU A 234 -27.26 20.79 9.59
N ALA A 235 -27.70 21.41 8.48
CA ALA A 235 -27.27 22.75 8.09
C ALA A 235 -27.75 23.83 9.07
N SER A 236 -28.85 23.60 9.79
CA SER A 236 -29.37 24.53 10.80
C SER A 236 -28.62 24.46 12.13
N TRP A 237 -27.73 23.50 12.34
CA TRP A 237 -26.99 23.34 13.59
C TRP A 237 -25.83 24.34 13.67
N SER A 238 -25.73 25.05 14.80
CA SER A 238 -24.71 26.07 15.00
C SER A 238 -23.29 25.52 14.77
N PRO A 239 -22.46 26.15 13.91
CA PRO A 239 -21.08 25.76 13.68
C PRO A 239 -20.17 26.13 14.87
N THR A 240 -20.66 26.89 15.85
CA THR A 240 -19.96 27.27 17.08
C THR A 240 -20.61 26.66 18.33
N GLY A 241 -21.60 25.77 18.15
CA GLY A 241 -22.29 25.07 19.24
C GLY A 241 -21.63 23.74 19.63
N PRO A 242 -22.39 22.81 20.23
CA PRO A 242 -21.88 21.50 20.69
C PRO A 242 -21.27 20.60 19.60
N THR A 243 -21.52 20.91 18.32
CA THR A 243 -21.01 20.18 17.15
C THR A 243 -19.92 20.95 16.40
N ALA A 244 -19.34 21.98 17.04
CA ALA A 244 -18.22 22.73 16.50
C ALA A 244 -16.96 21.86 16.41
N TYR A 245 -16.16 22.06 15.36
CA TYR A 245 -14.88 21.34 15.22
C TYR A 245 -13.91 21.66 16.37
N THR A 246 -13.99 22.88 16.91
CA THR A 246 -13.14 23.34 18.01
C THR A 246 -13.61 22.85 19.39
N ALA A 247 -14.72 22.12 19.48
CA ALA A 247 -15.18 21.54 20.74
C ALA A 247 -14.39 20.27 21.08
N SER A 248 -14.07 20.08 22.37
CA SER A 248 -13.26 18.96 22.84
C SER A 248 -13.92 17.61 22.55
N GLY A 249 -13.21 16.72 21.85
CA GLY A 249 -13.69 15.37 21.51
C GLY A 249 -14.80 15.34 20.44
N VAL A 250 -14.97 16.41 19.67
CA VAL A 250 -16.06 16.54 18.68
C VAL A 250 -15.56 16.53 17.24
N ASP A 251 -14.25 16.66 17.02
CA ASP A 251 -13.62 16.84 15.71
C ASP A 251 -14.02 15.79 14.66
N MET A 252 -14.03 14.50 15.02
CA MET A 252 -14.49 13.42 14.12
C MET A 252 -15.95 13.60 13.69
N ALA A 253 -16.84 13.92 14.65
CA ALA A 253 -18.25 14.13 14.40
C ALA A 253 -18.49 15.39 13.54
N ALA A 254 -17.78 16.48 13.85
CA ALA A 254 -17.84 17.73 13.10
C ALA A 254 -17.36 17.56 11.65
N ARG A 255 -16.28 16.79 11.45
CA ARG A 255 -15.74 16.46 10.13
C ARG A 255 -16.73 15.66 9.29
N TYR A 256 -17.25 14.56 9.84
CA TYR A 256 -18.22 13.71 9.15
C TYR A 256 -19.53 14.44 8.84
N LEU A 257 -20.00 15.29 9.76
CA LEU A 257 -21.15 16.17 9.54
C LEU A 257 -20.90 17.14 8.38
N THR A 258 -19.73 17.79 8.35
CA THR A 258 -19.41 18.78 7.31
C THR A 258 -19.32 18.12 5.94
N TRP A 259 -18.73 16.93 5.83
CA TRP A 259 -18.74 16.15 4.59
C TRP A 259 -20.15 15.69 4.20
N THR A 260 -20.99 15.30 5.15
CA THR A 260 -22.40 14.96 4.90
C THR A 260 -23.16 16.14 4.29
N LEU A 261 -22.88 17.37 4.73
CA LEU A 261 -23.44 18.59 4.13
C LEU A 261 -22.94 18.80 2.69
N ALA A 262 -21.66 18.54 2.42
CA ALA A 262 -21.08 18.66 1.08
C ALA A 262 -21.66 17.62 0.12
N LEU A 263 -21.82 16.37 0.56
CA LEU A 263 -22.54 15.34 -0.17
C LEU A 263 -23.99 15.73 -0.44
N GLY A 264 -24.71 16.23 0.58
CA GLY A 264 -26.08 16.70 0.43
C GLY A 264 -26.20 17.86 -0.57
N TYR A 265 -25.25 18.79 -0.54
CA TYR A 265 -25.17 19.90 -1.50
C TYR A 265 -24.97 19.41 -2.93
N ASP A 266 -23.98 18.54 -3.14
CA ASP A 266 -23.58 18.07 -4.46
C ASP A 266 -24.61 17.09 -5.05
N TRP A 267 -24.95 16.04 -4.32
CA TRP A 267 -25.75 14.92 -4.84
C TRP A 267 -27.24 15.24 -4.94
N LEU A 268 -27.75 16.15 -4.09
CA LEU A 268 -29.14 16.61 -4.13
C LEU A 268 -29.29 17.95 -4.87
N TYR A 269 -28.22 18.45 -5.49
CA TYR A 269 -28.23 19.76 -6.14
C TYR A 269 -29.44 19.98 -7.06
N PRO A 270 -29.83 19.02 -7.94
CA PRO A 270 -31.00 19.19 -8.81
C PRO A 270 -32.33 19.36 -8.06
N GLN A 271 -32.44 18.84 -6.84
CA GLN A 271 -33.67 18.88 -6.02
C GLN A 271 -33.69 20.04 -5.02
N LEU A 272 -32.55 20.66 -4.75
CA LEU A 272 -32.44 21.78 -3.81
C LEU A 272 -32.88 23.11 -4.45
N SER A 273 -33.66 23.89 -3.70
CA SER A 273 -33.93 25.29 -4.05
C SER A 273 -32.70 26.17 -3.86
N ALA A 274 -32.68 27.34 -4.52
CA ALA A 274 -31.59 28.31 -4.35
C ALA A 274 -31.37 28.73 -2.88
N ALA A 275 -32.44 28.88 -2.11
CA ALA A 275 -32.36 29.21 -0.68
C ALA A 275 -31.75 28.08 0.15
N GLN A 276 -32.09 26.82 -0.17
CA GLN A 276 -31.50 25.65 0.49
C GLN A 276 -30.01 25.52 0.16
N ARG A 277 -29.63 25.69 -1.11
CA ARG A 277 -28.22 25.73 -1.55
C ARG A 277 -27.44 26.79 -0.80
N SER A 278 -27.97 28.01 -0.72
CA SER A 278 -27.33 29.12 0.02
C SER A 278 -27.15 28.80 1.51
N THR A 279 -28.15 28.19 2.16
CA THR A 279 -28.07 27.78 3.56
C THR A 279 -26.97 26.74 3.80
N ILE A 280 -26.88 25.73 2.92
CA ILE A 280 -25.86 24.68 3.03
C ILE A 280 -24.46 25.25 2.78
N LEU A 281 -24.28 26.12 1.77
CA LEU A 281 -23.01 26.79 1.52
C LEU A 281 -22.55 27.65 2.69
N ALA A 282 -23.46 28.36 3.37
CA ALA A 282 -23.12 29.13 4.56
C ALA A 282 -22.61 28.23 5.70
N ALA A 283 -23.27 27.10 5.94
CA ALA A 283 -22.83 26.11 6.94
C ALA A 283 -21.47 25.49 6.58
N LEU A 284 -21.26 25.12 5.31
CA LEU A 284 -19.97 24.62 4.80
C LEU A 284 -18.87 25.67 4.92
N SER A 285 -19.16 26.93 4.59
CA SER A 285 -18.20 28.02 4.72
C SER A 285 -17.66 28.15 6.14
N ALA A 286 -18.55 28.10 7.13
CA ALA A 286 -18.18 28.21 8.54
C ALA A 286 -17.43 26.97 9.05
N ARG A 287 -17.95 25.77 8.79
CA ARG A 287 -17.42 24.52 9.35
C ARG A 287 -16.11 24.09 8.68
N ASN A 288 -16.06 24.13 7.35
CA ASN A 288 -14.83 23.78 6.62
C ASN A 288 -13.74 24.84 6.84
N GLY A 289 -14.11 26.11 7.06
CA GLY A 289 -13.19 27.16 7.46
C GLY A 289 -12.52 26.89 8.81
N GLN A 290 -13.25 26.41 9.82
CA GLN A 290 -12.67 26.01 11.11
C GLN A 290 -11.64 24.89 10.95
N MET A 291 -11.99 23.83 10.21
CA MET A 291 -11.08 22.72 9.93
C MET A 291 -9.83 23.21 9.18
N TYR A 292 -10.00 23.94 8.07
CA TYR A 292 -8.90 24.50 7.30
C TYR A 292 -7.95 25.36 8.16
N ASN A 293 -8.50 26.22 9.03
CA ASN A 293 -7.70 27.10 9.89
C ASN A 293 -6.85 26.33 10.90
N ASP A 294 -7.32 25.19 11.42
CA ASP A 294 -6.54 24.33 12.31
C ASP A 294 -5.39 23.61 11.58
N ILE A 295 -5.69 22.92 10.47
CA ILE A 295 -4.71 22.05 9.82
C ILE A 295 -3.76 22.78 8.86
N ILE A 296 -4.23 23.88 8.24
CA ILE A 296 -3.47 24.68 7.27
C ILE A 296 -3.12 26.06 7.84
N GLY A 297 -4.12 26.86 8.22
CA GLY A 297 -3.93 28.23 8.72
C GLY A 297 -2.99 29.07 7.85
N SER A 298 -2.03 29.76 8.50
CA SER A 298 -0.98 30.52 7.83
C SER A 298 0.21 29.66 7.38
N ARG A 299 0.49 28.55 8.07
CA ARG A 299 1.52 27.56 7.75
C ARG A 299 1.03 26.19 8.24
N ALA A 300 0.96 25.20 7.34
CA ALA A 300 0.23 23.97 7.64
C ALA A 300 0.86 23.19 8.80
N ARG A 301 0.08 22.99 9.85
CA ARG A 301 0.47 22.22 11.05
C ARG A 301 0.75 20.76 10.68
N ILE A 302 -0.08 20.18 9.82
CA ILE A 302 0.04 18.77 9.38
C ILE A 302 1.26 18.55 8.50
N ALA A 303 1.70 19.54 7.74
CA ALA A 303 2.96 19.41 7.00
C ALA A 303 4.17 19.30 7.93
N LYS A 304 4.15 19.98 9.09
CA LYS A 304 5.20 19.90 10.12
C LYS A 304 5.13 18.61 10.93
N SER A 305 3.93 18.23 11.38
CA SER A 305 3.70 17.07 12.24
C SER A 305 2.58 16.21 11.65
N PRO A 306 2.88 15.39 10.63
CA PRO A 306 1.86 14.68 9.85
C PRO A 306 1.28 13.47 10.57
N ARG A 307 1.97 12.94 11.59
CA ARG A 307 1.54 11.80 12.41
C ARG A 307 0.58 12.26 13.52
N ASP A 308 -0.46 12.97 13.09
CA ASP A 308 -1.65 13.33 13.84
C ASP A 308 -2.82 12.64 13.13
N SER A 309 -3.39 11.61 13.77
CA SER A 309 -4.39 10.73 13.14
C SER A 309 -5.59 11.54 12.64
N HIS A 310 -6.17 12.36 13.53
CA HIS A 310 -7.36 13.13 13.19
C HIS A 310 -7.01 14.30 12.26
N GLY A 311 -5.88 14.97 12.48
CA GLY A 311 -5.43 16.09 11.66
C GLY A 311 -5.18 15.71 10.19
N ASN A 312 -4.53 14.57 9.94
CA ASN A 312 -4.26 14.09 8.59
C ASN A 312 -5.54 13.62 7.86
N GLN A 313 -6.47 13.00 8.58
CA GLN A 313 -7.80 12.70 8.02
C GLN A 313 -8.52 14.01 7.67
N THR A 314 -8.57 14.98 8.59
CA THR A 314 -9.17 16.30 8.38
C THR A 314 -8.61 17.00 7.13
N LEU A 315 -7.31 16.86 6.85
CA LEU A 315 -6.70 17.37 5.61
C LEU A 315 -7.33 16.80 4.34
N SER A 316 -7.59 15.50 4.30
CA SER A 316 -8.25 14.84 3.16
C SER A 316 -9.70 15.29 3.03
N PHE A 317 -10.43 15.39 4.15
CA PHE A 317 -11.80 15.88 4.19
C PHE A 317 -11.91 17.32 3.69
N VAL A 318 -11.07 18.24 4.18
CA VAL A 318 -11.09 19.64 3.74
C VAL A 318 -10.77 19.75 2.24
N ALA A 319 -9.81 18.97 1.73
CA ALA A 319 -9.47 18.95 0.31
C ALA A 319 -10.66 18.50 -0.56
N VAL A 320 -11.33 17.40 -0.19
CA VAL A 320 -12.45 16.84 -0.96
C VAL A 320 -13.70 17.72 -0.86
N ILE A 321 -14.04 18.23 0.33
CA ILE A 321 -15.14 19.19 0.52
C ILE A 321 -14.89 20.44 -0.32
N SER A 322 -13.67 20.98 -0.31
CA SER A 322 -13.31 22.16 -1.11
C SER A 322 -13.42 21.90 -2.61
N ALA A 323 -13.10 20.68 -3.07
CA ALA A 323 -13.26 20.30 -4.47
C ALA A 323 -14.74 20.21 -4.89
N MET A 324 -15.61 19.70 -4.02
CA MET A 324 -17.05 19.62 -4.27
C MET A 324 -17.67 21.02 -4.47
N VAL A 325 -17.26 22.02 -3.69
CA VAL A 325 -17.85 23.38 -3.75
C VAL A 325 -16.99 24.40 -4.50
N ALA A 326 -16.00 23.96 -5.26
CA ALA A 326 -15.18 24.85 -6.08
C ALA A 326 -16.05 25.60 -7.11
N GLY A 327 -15.86 26.92 -7.20
CA GLY A 327 -16.67 27.84 -8.02
C GLY A 327 -17.91 28.37 -7.30
N ASP A 328 -18.61 27.50 -6.56
CA ASP A 328 -19.83 27.87 -5.82
C ASP A 328 -19.53 28.61 -4.52
N LEU A 329 -18.41 28.27 -3.88
CA LEU A 329 -17.87 28.95 -2.72
C LEU A 329 -16.49 29.54 -3.06
N PRO A 330 -16.37 30.85 -3.33
CA PRO A 330 -15.12 31.45 -3.82
C PRO A 330 -13.88 31.20 -2.95
N ILE A 331 -14.04 31.07 -1.63
CA ILE A 331 -12.92 30.77 -0.72
C ILE A 331 -12.36 29.35 -0.92
N ALA A 332 -13.18 28.41 -1.42
CA ALA A 332 -12.74 27.06 -1.73
C ALA A 332 -11.75 27.05 -2.91
N SER A 333 -12.06 27.77 -4.00
CA SER A 333 -11.20 27.89 -5.18
C SER A 333 -9.94 28.73 -4.91
N SER A 334 -10.10 29.88 -4.23
CA SER A 334 -9.02 30.86 -4.05
C SER A 334 -8.04 30.52 -2.93
N THR A 335 -8.47 29.77 -1.91
CA THR A 335 -7.70 29.59 -0.68
C THR A 335 -7.59 28.13 -0.25
N TRP A 336 -8.71 27.43 -0.07
CA TRP A 336 -8.68 26.10 0.56
C TRP A 336 -8.06 25.03 -0.34
N LEU A 337 -8.59 24.87 -1.55
CA LEU A 337 -8.15 23.82 -2.47
C LEU A 337 -6.67 23.97 -2.89
N PRO A 338 -6.16 25.18 -3.20
CA PRO A 338 -4.74 25.40 -3.51
C PRO A 338 -3.76 24.89 -2.44
N LYS A 339 -4.13 24.98 -1.16
CA LYS A 339 -3.24 24.61 -0.05
C LYS A 339 -3.47 23.21 0.52
N THR A 340 -4.66 22.65 0.31
CA THR A 340 -5.02 21.35 0.89
C THR A 340 -4.82 20.20 -0.08
N MET A 341 -5.26 20.31 -1.34
CA MET A 341 -5.23 19.17 -2.26
C MET A 341 -3.81 18.65 -2.55
N PRO A 342 -2.81 19.49 -2.89
CA PRO A 342 -1.48 18.97 -3.18
C PRO A 342 -0.81 18.38 -1.92
N LEU A 343 -1.04 18.96 -0.74
CA LEU A 343 -0.54 18.44 0.54
C LEU A 343 -1.22 17.13 0.94
N ALA A 344 -2.55 17.03 0.79
CA ALA A 344 -3.32 15.81 1.06
C ALA A 344 -2.80 14.66 0.21
N LEU A 345 -2.52 14.92 -1.07
CA LEU A 345 -1.95 13.91 -1.95
C LEU A 345 -0.54 13.50 -1.50
N ASN A 346 0.34 14.43 -1.15
CA ASN A 346 1.70 14.13 -0.68
C ASN A 346 1.75 13.41 0.69
N ALA A 347 0.77 13.67 1.55
CA ALA A 347 0.77 13.18 2.93
C ALA A 347 0.28 11.73 3.08
N ILE A 348 -0.42 11.18 2.07
CA ILE A 348 -1.05 9.83 2.15
C ILE A 348 0.04 8.73 2.10
N ASN A 349 0.22 7.89 3.13
CA ASN A 349 -0.30 7.95 4.50
C ASN A 349 0.88 8.15 5.47
N PRO A 350 0.78 8.99 6.52
CA PRO A 350 1.89 9.27 7.42
C PRO A 350 2.26 8.08 8.32
N TRP A 351 1.36 7.10 8.48
CA TRP A 351 1.51 5.93 9.35
C TRP A 351 2.19 4.73 8.68
N GLY A 352 2.58 4.84 7.41
CA GLY A 352 3.21 3.75 6.66
C GLY A 352 4.23 4.20 5.63
N GLY A 353 5.11 3.28 5.24
CA GLY A 353 5.93 3.39 4.05
C GLY A 353 5.18 2.95 2.79
N GLU A 354 5.86 3.02 1.65
CA GLU A 354 5.33 2.55 0.37
C GLU A 354 4.94 1.07 0.37
N GLU A 355 5.42 0.28 1.34
CA GLU A 355 5.09 -1.14 1.50
C GLU A 355 3.63 -1.41 1.90
N GLY A 356 2.86 -0.38 2.28
CA GLY A 356 1.41 -0.45 2.54
C GLY A 356 1.00 -0.82 3.96
N GLY A 357 1.93 -0.88 4.93
CA GLY A 357 1.60 -1.17 6.33
C GLY A 357 1.08 0.03 7.12
N PHE A 358 0.53 -0.23 8.32
CA PHE A 358 0.12 0.81 9.27
C PHE A 358 0.81 0.59 10.62
N ALA A 359 1.67 1.51 11.04
CA ALA A 359 2.49 1.35 12.23
C ALA A 359 1.66 1.17 13.52
N ASN A 360 0.54 1.90 13.62
CA ASN A 360 -0.33 1.98 14.79
C ASN A 360 -1.18 0.73 15.07
N SER A 361 -1.48 -0.08 14.04
CA SER A 361 -2.12 -1.42 14.07
C SER A 361 -2.96 -1.60 12.80
N ALA A 362 -3.31 -2.85 12.48
CA ALA A 362 -4.25 -3.13 11.40
C ALA A 362 -5.69 -2.68 11.72
N THR A 363 -6.10 -2.68 13.00
CA THR A 363 -7.40 -2.12 13.43
C THR A 363 -7.48 -0.63 13.11
N GLN A 364 -6.48 0.15 13.57
CA GLN A 364 -6.44 1.60 13.33
C GLN A 364 -6.36 1.93 11.84
N GLY A 365 -5.54 1.20 11.07
CA GLY A 365 -5.46 1.40 9.63
C GLY A 365 -6.73 1.02 8.88
N SER A 366 -7.50 0.04 9.39
CA SER A 366 -8.82 -0.31 8.82
C SER A 366 -9.85 0.79 9.05
N TRP A 367 -9.86 1.43 10.22
CA TRP A 367 -10.73 2.58 10.48
C TRP A 367 -10.33 3.81 9.68
N ASP A 368 -9.03 4.10 9.60
CA ASP A 368 -8.49 5.17 8.76
C ASP A 368 -8.91 4.96 7.30
N MET A 369 -8.79 3.74 6.79
CA MET A 369 -9.24 3.44 5.43
C MET A 369 -10.74 3.46 5.24
N GLY A 370 -11.52 3.05 6.24
CA GLY A 370 -12.98 3.18 6.22
C GLY A 370 -13.43 4.62 6.06
N GLU A 371 -12.77 5.58 6.73
CA GLU A 371 -13.09 7.00 6.59
C GLU A 371 -12.61 7.60 5.26
N LEU A 372 -11.42 7.23 4.80
CA LEU A 372 -10.80 7.83 3.61
C LEU A 372 -11.33 7.24 2.29
N ALA A 373 -11.81 5.99 2.28
CA ALA A 373 -12.20 5.32 1.05
C ALA A 373 -13.32 6.06 0.27
N PRO A 374 -14.45 6.46 0.89
CA PRO A 374 -15.46 7.28 0.21
C PRO A 374 -14.90 8.56 -0.41
N LEU A 375 -14.02 9.26 0.31
CA LEU A 375 -13.37 10.48 -0.16
C LEU A 375 -12.50 10.23 -1.40
N PHE A 376 -11.82 9.09 -1.45
CA PHE A 376 -11.01 8.70 -2.61
C PHE A 376 -11.87 8.37 -3.83
N TYR A 377 -13.07 7.81 -3.62
CA TYR A 377 -14.02 7.55 -4.70
C TYR A 377 -14.51 8.87 -5.28
N GLU A 378 -14.96 9.77 -4.41
CA GLU A 378 -15.44 11.11 -4.76
C GLU A 378 -14.37 11.91 -5.48
N LEU A 379 -13.13 11.89 -4.98
CA LEU A 379 -12.01 12.56 -5.61
C LEU A 379 -11.76 12.02 -7.03
N ARG A 380 -11.74 10.69 -7.20
CA ARG A 380 -11.55 10.05 -8.51
C ARG A 380 -12.67 10.44 -9.47
N VAL A 381 -13.92 10.45 -9.01
CA VAL A 381 -15.07 10.84 -9.83
C VAL A 381 -15.00 12.32 -10.22
N MET A 382 -14.69 13.21 -9.29
CA MET A 382 -14.62 14.65 -9.55
C MET A 382 -13.49 15.04 -10.48
N THR A 383 -12.31 14.43 -10.30
CA THR A 383 -11.04 14.96 -10.83
C THR A 383 -10.28 14.02 -11.75
N GLY A 384 -10.63 12.73 -11.78
CA GLY A 384 -9.83 11.69 -12.42
C GLY A 384 -8.60 11.25 -11.62
N ILE A 385 -8.26 11.90 -10.51
CA ILE A 385 -7.10 11.52 -9.68
C ILE A 385 -7.35 10.16 -9.05
N ASN A 386 -6.60 9.16 -9.49
CA ASN A 386 -6.73 7.80 -8.99
C ASN A 386 -5.74 7.52 -7.85
N VAL A 387 -6.16 7.78 -6.61
CA VAL A 387 -5.33 7.56 -5.42
C VAL A 387 -4.96 6.08 -5.22
N ALA A 388 -5.66 5.12 -5.87
CA ALA A 388 -5.27 3.71 -5.86
C ALA A 388 -3.88 3.45 -6.47
N LEU A 389 -3.33 4.39 -7.26
CA LEU A 389 -1.98 4.31 -7.81
C LEU A 389 -0.89 4.66 -6.78
N LYS A 390 -1.24 5.34 -5.68
CA LYS A 390 -0.31 5.62 -4.58
C LYS A 390 0.20 4.31 -3.98
N PRO A 391 1.51 4.17 -3.73
CA PRO A 391 2.09 2.90 -3.33
C PRO A 391 1.54 2.37 -2.01
N TRP A 392 1.34 3.24 -1.00
CA TRP A 392 0.73 2.83 0.27
C TRP A 392 -0.68 2.27 0.07
N VAL A 393 -1.52 2.96 -0.72
CA VAL A 393 -2.90 2.52 -1.01
C VAL A 393 -2.89 1.24 -1.83
N ARG A 394 -2.04 1.14 -2.87
CA ARG A 394 -1.91 -0.06 -3.72
C ARG A 394 -1.51 -1.30 -2.90
N ASN A 395 -0.66 -1.13 -1.90
CA ASN A 395 -0.13 -2.24 -1.11
C ASN A 395 -0.92 -2.54 0.18
N TRP A 396 -1.93 -1.73 0.52
CA TRP A 396 -2.77 -1.91 1.72
C TRP A 396 -3.45 -3.28 1.78
N GLY A 397 -4.03 -3.78 0.67
CA GLY A 397 -4.66 -5.09 0.62
C GLY A 397 -3.71 -6.24 0.94
N ARG A 398 -2.42 -6.10 0.59
CA ARG A 398 -1.38 -7.06 0.97
C ARG A 398 -1.13 -7.03 2.48
N TYR A 399 -1.11 -5.86 3.11
CA TYR A 399 -0.98 -5.76 4.57
C TYR A 399 -2.13 -6.47 5.29
N LEU A 400 -3.37 -6.20 4.89
CA LEU A 400 -4.55 -6.87 5.48
C LEU A 400 -4.52 -8.39 5.32
N ALA A 401 -4.09 -8.89 4.15
CA ALA A 401 -4.00 -10.32 3.91
C ALA A 401 -3.07 -11.04 4.91
N TYR A 402 -2.00 -10.41 5.39
CA TYR A 402 -1.03 -11.04 6.31
C TYR A 402 -1.30 -10.70 7.79
N PHE A 403 -1.73 -9.48 8.10
CA PHE A 403 -1.91 -9.02 9.48
C PHE A 403 -3.34 -9.21 10.01
N THR A 404 -4.30 -9.44 9.12
CA THR A 404 -5.68 -9.82 9.44
C THR A 404 -6.16 -10.95 8.50
N PRO A 405 -5.47 -12.11 8.42
CA PRO A 405 -5.83 -13.12 7.45
C PRO A 405 -7.13 -13.84 7.85
N PRO A 406 -7.83 -14.49 6.90
CA PRO A 406 -9.12 -15.11 7.16
C PRO A 406 -9.02 -16.21 8.22
N GLY A 407 -10.11 -16.48 8.96
CA GLY A 407 -10.14 -17.53 9.99
C GLY A 407 -9.69 -17.09 11.39
N MET A 408 -9.22 -15.85 11.57
CA MET A 408 -8.99 -15.26 12.89
C MET A 408 -10.33 -15.07 13.62
N ALA A 409 -10.45 -15.55 14.87
CA ALA A 409 -11.67 -15.39 15.66
C ALA A 409 -12.04 -13.90 15.82
N GLY A 410 -13.26 -13.54 15.44
CA GLY A 410 -13.74 -12.15 15.48
C GLY A 410 -12.97 -11.17 14.60
N GLY A 411 -12.13 -11.64 13.66
CA GLY A 411 -11.29 -10.74 12.89
C GLY A 411 -10.31 -9.93 13.75
N THR A 412 -9.89 -10.43 14.92
CA THR A 412 -8.89 -9.72 15.75
C THR A 412 -7.61 -9.46 14.97
N SER A 413 -6.96 -8.32 15.21
CA SER A 413 -5.65 -8.02 14.65
C SER A 413 -4.50 -8.34 15.62
N VAL A 414 -3.31 -7.84 15.31
CA VAL A 414 -2.12 -7.90 16.17
C VAL A 414 -1.53 -6.50 16.34
N PHE A 415 -0.86 -6.29 17.48
CA PHE A 415 -0.20 -5.05 17.92
C PHE A 415 -1.12 -3.82 18.03
N GLY A 416 -0.72 -2.87 18.87
CA GLY A 416 -1.33 -1.53 18.99
C GLY A 416 -2.77 -1.48 19.50
N ASP A 417 -3.34 -0.28 19.61
CA ASP A 417 -4.67 -0.07 20.19
C ASP A 417 -5.78 -0.81 19.40
N GLY A 418 -6.65 -1.52 20.12
CA GLY A 418 -7.79 -2.27 19.57
C GLY A 418 -7.42 -3.62 18.94
N PHE A 419 -6.25 -4.20 19.24
CA PHE A 419 -5.84 -5.49 18.67
C PHE A 419 -6.80 -6.63 19.02
N GLU A 420 -7.46 -6.55 20.17
CA GLU A 420 -8.36 -7.56 20.71
C GLU A 420 -9.82 -7.39 20.29
N PHE A 421 -10.14 -6.33 19.55
CA PHE A 421 -11.50 -6.02 19.13
C PHE A 421 -12.02 -7.03 18.11
N ASN A 422 -13.35 -7.20 18.12
CA ASN A 422 -14.03 -7.94 17.07
C ASN A 422 -14.25 -7.00 15.88
N GLU A 423 -13.36 -7.11 14.89
CA GLU A 423 -13.32 -6.25 13.70
C GLU A 423 -13.88 -6.96 12.46
N ALA A 424 -14.58 -8.09 12.60
CA ALA A 424 -15.06 -8.88 11.46
C ALA A 424 -15.95 -8.07 10.49
N GLU A 425 -16.88 -7.26 11.01
CA GLU A 425 -17.74 -6.38 10.19
C GLU A 425 -16.91 -5.31 9.47
N HIS A 426 -16.04 -4.61 10.22
CA HIS A 426 -15.20 -3.54 9.69
C HIS A 426 -14.25 -4.04 8.61
N GLN A 427 -13.57 -5.16 8.84
CA GLN A 427 -12.67 -5.77 7.87
C GLN A 427 -13.40 -6.21 6.60
N ALA A 428 -14.59 -6.82 6.74
CA ALA A 428 -15.39 -7.21 5.59
C ALA A 428 -15.88 -5.98 4.82
N ARG A 429 -16.43 -4.96 5.49
CA ARG A 429 -16.97 -3.76 4.86
C ARG A 429 -15.89 -2.89 4.20
N TYR A 430 -14.92 -2.45 4.99
CA TYR A 430 -13.86 -1.55 4.52
C TYR A 430 -12.94 -2.28 3.53
N GLY A 431 -12.59 -3.52 3.81
CA GLY A 431 -11.73 -4.30 2.92
C GLY A 431 -12.39 -4.57 1.57
N LYS A 432 -13.69 -4.91 1.53
CA LYS A 432 -14.41 -5.09 0.25
C LYS A 432 -14.47 -3.78 -0.52
N GLY A 433 -14.92 -2.69 0.11
CA GLY A 433 -14.95 -1.36 -0.52
C GLY A 433 -13.59 -0.93 -1.07
N TYR A 434 -12.53 -1.09 -0.27
CA TYR A 434 -11.15 -0.86 -0.68
C TYR A 434 -10.76 -1.73 -1.89
N THR A 435 -11.06 -3.03 -1.89
CA THR A 435 -10.63 -3.94 -2.95
C THR A 435 -11.38 -3.69 -4.25
N TYR A 436 -12.63 -3.20 -4.20
CA TYR A 436 -13.32 -2.67 -5.38
C TYR A 436 -12.59 -1.46 -5.98
N PHE A 437 -12.03 -0.58 -5.14
CA PHE A 437 -11.30 0.61 -5.55
C PHE A 437 -9.87 0.37 -6.03
N ALA A 438 -9.13 -0.49 -5.32
CA ALA A 438 -7.73 -0.82 -5.55
C ALA A 438 -7.54 -2.35 -5.62
N PRO A 439 -8.06 -3.02 -6.66
CA PRO A 439 -8.04 -4.48 -6.74
C PRO A 439 -6.63 -5.03 -6.96
N THR A 440 -6.26 -6.04 -6.18
CA THR A 440 -5.08 -6.90 -6.41
C THR A 440 -5.50 -8.37 -6.33
N PRO A 441 -4.80 -9.32 -6.98
CA PRO A 441 -5.13 -10.74 -6.89
C PRO A 441 -5.21 -11.25 -5.45
N LEU A 442 -4.24 -10.86 -4.60
CA LEU A 442 -4.22 -11.27 -3.19
C LEU A 442 -5.35 -10.62 -2.39
N GLY A 443 -5.61 -9.31 -2.59
CA GLY A 443 -6.71 -8.62 -1.93
C GLY A 443 -8.08 -9.19 -2.31
N ARG A 444 -8.26 -9.57 -3.58
CA ARG A 444 -9.48 -10.22 -4.08
C ARG A 444 -9.73 -11.57 -3.41
N TRP A 445 -8.70 -12.43 -3.33
CA TRP A 445 -8.79 -13.68 -2.58
C TRP A 445 -9.13 -13.41 -1.10
N HIS A 446 -8.36 -12.54 -0.45
CA HIS A 446 -8.53 -12.23 0.98
C HIS A 446 -9.95 -11.77 1.30
N MET A 447 -10.48 -10.82 0.53
CA MET A 447 -11.83 -10.30 0.72
C MET A 447 -12.95 -11.27 0.37
N SER A 448 -12.73 -12.18 -0.58
CA SER A 448 -13.72 -13.21 -0.92
C SER A 448 -14.00 -14.16 0.25
N MET A 449 -13.06 -14.28 1.19
CA MET A 449 -13.17 -15.12 2.38
C MET A 449 -13.87 -14.43 3.55
N LEU A 450 -13.99 -13.10 3.53
CA LEU A 450 -14.63 -12.33 4.60
C LEU A 450 -16.14 -12.21 4.41
N LYS A 451 -16.89 -12.23 5.52
CA LYS A 451 -18.36 -12.16 5.55
C LYS A 451 -18.83 -11.34 6.75
N GLY A 452 -20.09 -10.91 6.71
CA GLY A 452 -20.76 -10.25 7.84
C GLY A 452 -20.70 -8.72 7.78
N GLU A 453 -20.27 -8.14 6.66
CA GLU A 453 -20.37 -6.70 6.41
C GLU A 453 -21.82 -6.21 6.46
N ASP A 454 -22.03 -4.97 6.90
CA ASP A 454 -23.25 -4.22 6.57
C ASP A 454 -23.12 -3.64 5.16
N PRO A 455 -23.84 -4.18 4.16
CA PRO A 455 -23.67 -3.77 2.77
C PRO A 455 -24.40 -2.46 2.44
N THR A 456 -25.17 -1.88 3.38
CA THR A 456 -25.92 -0.63 3.16
C THR A 456 -25.05 0.63 3.35
N ARG A 457 -23.83 0.43 3.84
CA ARG A 457 -22.90 1.49 4.23
C ARG A 457 -22.14 2.03 3.03
N ILE A 458 -21.88 3.34 3.04
CA ILE A 458 -21.31 4.07 1.88
C ILE A 458 -19.95 3.53 1.43
N GLU A 459 -19.13 3.03 2.35
CA GLU A 459 -17.78 2.52 2.06
C GLU A 459 -17.83 1.31 1.11
N TYR A 460 -18.86 0.48 1.23
CA TYR A 460 -19.07 -0.68 0.35
C TYR A 460 -20.03 -0.35 -0.80
N LEU A 461 -21.16 0.30 -0.48
CA LEU A 461 -22.28 0.48 -1.40
C LEU A 461 -21.92 1.41 -2.58
N MET A 462 -21.11 2.44 -2.32
CA MET A 462 -20.69 3.43 -3.31
C MET A 462 -19.25 3.22 -3.79
N ALA A 463 -18.62 2.09 -3.44
CA ALA A 463 -17.32 1.73 -3.99
C ALA A 463 -17.41 1.58 -5.53
N PRO A 464 -16.35 1.95 -6.28
CA PRO A 464 -16.37 1.83 -7.73
C PRO A 464 -16.68 0.41 -8.21
N PRO A 465 -17.41 0.24 -9.32
CA PRO A 465 -17.61 -1.08 -9.90
C PRO A 465 -16.27 -1.76 -10.21
N ALA A 466 -16.19 -3.05 -9.92
CA ALA A 466 -15.16 -3.92 -10.45
C ALA A 466 -15.74 -5.31 -10.67
N ASP A 467 -15.20 -6.03 -11.65
CA ASP A 467 -15.61 -7.39 -11.93
C ASP A 467 -15.04 -8.33 -10.88
N PHE A 468 -15.91 -8.95 -10.09
CA PHE A 468 -15.60 -9.99 -9.10
C PHE A 468 -16.35 -11.29 -9.43
N SER A 469 -16.81 -11.43 -10.67
CA SER A 469 -17.39 -12.69 -11.14
C SER A 469 -16.30 -13.77 -11.19
N GLY A 470 -16.72 -15.02 -10.99
CA GLY A 470 -15.81 -16.17 -10.99
C GLY A 470 -15.05 -16.38 -9.68
N ALA A 471 -14.24 -17.44 -9.66
CA ALA A 471 -13.45 -17.82 -8.51
C ALA A 471 -12.35 -16.78 -8.23
N GLN A 472 -12.09 -16.52 -6.93
CA GLN A 472 -11.00 -15.67 -6.47
C GLN A 472 -9.94 -16.57 -5.81
N PRO A 473 -9.12 -17.32 -6.57
CA PRO A 473 -8.17 -18.26 -6.00
C PRO A 473 -7.04 -17.54 -5.27
N PHE A 474 -6.43 -18.24 -4.31
CA PHE A 474 -5.18 -17.78 -3.71
C PHE A 474 -4.10 -17.65 -4.79
N PRO A 475 -3.43 -16.50 -4.95
CA PRO A 475 -2.47 -16.32 -6.04
C PRO A 475 -1.25 -17.23 -5.87
N ALA A 476 -0.90 -17.97 -6.92
CA ALA A 476 0.26 -18.85 -6.93
C ALA A 476 1.56 -18.07 -6.66
N GLY A 477 2.49 -18.68 -5.93
CA GLY A 477 3.77 -18.06 -5.58
C GLY A 477 3.69 -16.98 -4.50
N THR A 478 2.52 -16.71 -3.92
CA THR A 478 2.39 -15.82 -2.76
C THR A 478 3.21 -16.40 -1.59
N PRO A 479 4.17 -15.65 -1.03
CA PRO A 479 4.94 -16.10 0.13
C PRO A 479 4.05 -16.36 1.35
N ASN A 480 4.48 -17.24 2.24
CA ASN A 480 3.79 -17.45 3.51
C ASN A 480 4.16 -16.41 4.58
N SER A 481 5.10 -15.51 4.28
CA SER A 481 5.60 -14.53 5.25
C SER A 481 5.87 -13.18 4.59
N LEU A 482 5.67 -12.10 5.34
CA LEU A 482 5.82 -10.71 4.90
C LEU A 482 6.57 -9.92 5.98
N GLY A 483 7.67 -9.29 5.58
CA GLY A 483 8.39 -8.30 6.40
C GLY A 483 8.17 -6.89 5.85
N LEU A 484 7.79 -5.96 6.72
CA LEU A 484 7.55 -4.55 6.39
C LEU A 484 8.58 -3.71 7.14
N GLN A 485 9.67 -3.38 6.47
CA GLN A 485 10.83 -2.74 7.10
C GLN A 485 10.54 -1.32 7.54
N SER A 486 9.73 -0.58 6.78
CA SER A 486 9.38 0.81 7.07
C SER A 486 8.68 1.00 8.41
N ILE A 487 7.87 0.02 8.81
CA ILE A 487 7.11 0.02 10.09
C ILE A 487 7.62 -1.03 11.09
N GLY A 488 8.63 -1.81 10.70
CA GLY A 488 9.23 -2.85 11.53
C GLY A 488 8.25 -3.92 12.02
N GLN A 489 7.38 -4.42 11.15
CA GLN A 489 6.44 -5.50 11.46
C GLN A 489 6.68 -6.70 10.54
N VAL A 490 6.58 -7.91 11.09
CA VAL A 490 6.75 -9.16 10.35
C VAL A 490 5.59 -10.11 10.68
N ALA A 491 5.00 -10.70 9.65
CA ALA A 491 4.00 -11.76 9.74
C ALA A 491 4.55 -13.03 9.10
N MET A 492 4.47 -14.15 9.81
CA MET A 492 4.98 -15.45 9.37
C MET A 492 3.90 -16.51 9.53
N HIS A 493 3.49 -17.15 8.44
CA HIS A 493 2.41 -18.14 8.44
C HIS A 493 2.92 -19.53 8.09
N SER A 494 2.30 -20.57 8.65
CA SER A 494 2.55 -21.95 8.22
C SER A 494 2.07 -22.18 6.79
N ASP A 495 0.86 -21.70 6.50
CA ASP A 495 0.25 -21.62 5.18
C ASP A 495 -0.73 -20.44 5.20
N LEU A 496 -0.44 -19.37 4.44
CA LEU A 496 -1.29 -18.18 4.42
C LEU A 496 -2.69 -18.47 3.87
N ALA A 497 -2.82 -19.42 2.93
CA ALA A 497 -4.09 -19.76 2.31
C ALA A 497 -5.02 -20.52 3.28
N ASN A 498 -4.46 -21.17 4.31
CA ASN A 498 -5.20 -21.99 5.26
C ASN A 498 -5.80 -21.14 6.41
N PRO A 499 -7.13 -21.10 6.58
CA PRO A 499 -7.76 -20.39 7.71
C PRO A 499 -7.38 -20.94 9.09
N ALA A 500 -6.98 -22.21 9.18
CA ALA A 500 -6.59 -22.89 10.42
C ALA A 500 -5.08 -22.84 10.71
N ARG A 501 -4.30 -22.10 9.91
CA ARG A 501 -2.85 -21.96 10.04
C ARG A 501 -2.38 -21.54 11.45
N THR A 502 -1.14 -21.88 11.75
CA THR A 502 -0.33 -21.17 12.76
C THR A 502 0.27 -19.90 12.15
N SER A 503 0.13 -18.77 12.84
CA SER A 503 0.69 -17.47 12.50
C SER A 503 1.53 -16.93 13.65
N VAL A 504 2.73 -16.44 13.32
CA VAL A 504 3.69 -15.86 14.24
C VAL A 504 3.98 -14.43 13.78
N TYR A 505 3.83 -13.47 14.67
CA TYR A 505 4.02 -12.06 14.37
C TYR A 505 5.16 -11.50 15.22
N PHE A 506 5.92 -10.56 14.67
CA PHE A 506 7.02 -9.90 15.36
C PHE A 506 7.03 -8.40 15.05
N LYS A 507 7.33 -7.56 16.05
CA LYS A 507 7.41 -6.11 15.88
C LYS A 507 8.69 -5.55 16.49
N SER A 508 9.40 -4.72 15.73
CA SER A 508 10.51 -3.87 16.19
C SER A 508 10.59 -2.65 15.28
N SER A 509 9.87 -1.60 15.67
CA SER A 509 9.49 -0.47 14.80
C SER A 509 10.53 0.65 14.78
N PRO A 510 11.09 1.02 13.62
CA PRO A 510 12.09 2.08 13.50
C PRO A 510 11.48 3.49 13.60
N PRO A 511 12.33 4.53 13.68
CA PRO A 511 11.90 5.89 13.39
C PRO A 511 11.19 5.99 12.03
N PRO A 512 10.13 6.81 11.92
CA PRO A 512 9.64 7.73 12.95
C PRO A 512 8.51 7.16 13.83
N TYR A 513 8.30 5.84 13.85
CA TYR A 513 7.10 5.23 14.43
C TYR A 513 7.26 4.82 15.90
N GLY A 514 8.20 3.92 16.20
CA GLY A 514 8.45 3.44 17.57
C GLY A 514 7.19 3.09 18.39
N ALA A 515 7.16 3.57 19.63
CA ALA A 515 6.04 3.48 20.56
C ALA A 515 5.34 4.84 20.69
N TYR A 516 4.65 5.24 19.62
CA TYR A 516 3.91 6.49 19.50
C TYR A 516 2.43 6.23 19.26
N ASN A 517 1.57 7.07 19.85
CA ASN A 517 0.15 7.10 19.58
C ASN A 517 -0.44 5.70 19.86
N HIS A 518 -1.20 5.13 18.94
CA HIS A 518 -1.76 3.78 19.07
C HIS A 518 -0.72 2.63 18.95
N SER A 519 0.56 2.91 18.64
CA SER A 519 1.64 1.90 18.69
C SER A 519 2.17 1.73 20.12
N HIS A 520 2.30 0.49 20.61
CA HIS A 520 2.71 0.23 21.99
C HIS A 520 4.24 0.20 22.21
N ALA A 521 4.64 0.14 23.48
CA ALA A 521 5.99 -0.15 23.95
C ALA A 521 6.35 -1.65 23.81
N ASP A 522 6.22 -2.18 22.59
CA ASP A 522 6.22 -3.60 22.24
C ASP A 522 7.36 -4.00 21.29
N GLN A 523 8.46 -3.25 21.28
CA GLN A 523 9.60 -3.56 20.41
C GLN A 523 10.23 -4.91 20.81
N ASN A 524 10.61 -5.70 19.81
CA ASN A 524 10.97 -7.12 19.94
C ASN A 524 9.86 -7.99 20.59
N GLY A 525 8.61 -7.54 20.57
CA GLY A 525 7.45 -8.34 20.97
C GLY A 525 7.03 -9.33 19.89
N PHE A 526 6.35 -10.40 20.29
CA PHE A 526 5.76 -11.36 19.36
C PHE A 526 4.34 -11.79 19.78
N VAL A 527 3.57 -12.29 18.82
CA VAL A 527 2.22 -12.86 19.01
C VAL A 527 2.14 -14.19 18.26
N ILE A 528 1.47 -15.19 18.83
CA ILE A 528 1.24 -16.50 18.18
C ILE A 528 -0.24 -16.85 18.21
N ASN A 529 -0.78 -17.12 17.03
CA ASN A 529 -2.15 -17.59 16.81
C ASN A 529 -2.10 -18.94 16.08
N SER A 530 -3.04 -19.85 16.35
CA SER A 530 -3.18 -21.11 15.61
C SER A 530 -4.64 -21.54 15.58
N GLY A 531 -5.10 -22.11 14.46
CA GLY A 531 -6.49 -22.58 14.34
C GLY A 531 -7.54 -21.49 14.60
N GLY A 532 -7.22 -20.23 14.28
CA GLY A 532 -8.05 -19.06 14.59
C GLY A 532 -8.05 -18.63 16.06
N GLN A 533 -7.34 -19.34 16.94
CA GLN A 533 -7.26 -19.07 18.37
C GLN A 533 -5.99 -18.30 18.72
N ARG A 534 -6.14 -17.36 19.67
CA ARG A 534 -5.03 -16.57 20.21
C ARG A 534 -4.32 -17.34 21.33
N LEU A 535 -3.04 -17.65 21.17
CA LEU A 535 -2.26 -18.45 22.12
C LEU A 535 -1.32 -17.56 22.94
N ALA A 536 -0.22 -17.06 22.34
CA ALA A 536 0.63 -16.05 22.96
C ALA A 536 0.14 -14.66 22.55
N ILE A 537 -0.47 -13.93 23.48
CA ILE A 537 -1.20 -12.69 23.19
C ILE A 537 -0.45 -11.44 23.67
N GLU A 538 -0.74 -10.28 23.09
CA GLU A 538 -0.67 -9.05 23.87
C GLU A 538 -1.86 -8.98 24.84
N THR A 539 -1.70 -8.28 25.96
CA THR A 539 -2.72 -8.26 27.01
C THR A 539 -3.24 -6.88 27.39
N GLY A 540 -4.36 -6.91 28.10
CA GLY A 540 -5.21 -5.79 28.46
C GLY A 540 -6.40 -5.65 27.50
N TYR A 541 -7.20 -4.62 27.75
CA TYR A 541 -8.35 -4.26 26.93
C TYR A 541 -8.30 -2.76 26.67
N TYR A 542 -8.38 -2.35 25.42
CA TYR A 542 -8.47 -0.95 25.05
C TYR A 542 -9.79 -0.38 25.58
N ASP A 543 -9.69 0.52 26.55
CA ASP A 543 -10.84 1.07 27.28
C ASP A 543 -11.03 2.58 27.07
N ASP A 544 -9.99 3.31 26.69
CA ASP A 544 -9.99 4.56 25.89
C ASP A 544 -8.51 4.96 25.66
N TYR A 545 -8.26 5.96 24.82
CA TYR A 545 -6.94 6.54 24.69
C TYR A 545 -6.54 7.24 26.00
N LYS A 546 -5.33 6.94 26.51
CA LYS A 546 -4.74 7.60 27.70
C LYS A 546 -5.51 7.43 29.02
N THR A 547 -6.32 6.38 29.17
CA THR A 547 -6.86 5.97 30.48
C THR A 547 -5.74 5.49 31.41
N THR A 548 -6.08 5.28 32.69
CA THR A 548 -5.16 4.66 33.65
C THR A 548 -4.72 3.26 33.24
N HIS A 549 -5.62 2.43 32.68
CA HIS A 549 -5.26 1.10 32.18
C HIS A 549 -4.34 1.19 30.96
N TRP A 550 -4.65 2.11 30.03
CA TRP A 550 -3.84 2.39 28.85
C TRP A 550 -2.40 2.71 29.23
N TYR A 551 -2.20 3.69 30.12
CA TYR A 551 -0.86 4.13 30.54
C TYR A 551 -0.07 3.09 31.33
N ASN A 552 -0.73 2.37 32.23
CA ASN A 552 -0.04 1.60 33.26
C ASN A 552 0.07 0.11 32.94
N TRP A 553 -0.73 -0.41 32.01
CA TRP A 553 -0.68 -1.81 31.57
C TRP A 553 -0.63 -1.92 30.05
N TYR A 554 -1.73 -1.58 29.38
CA TYR A 554 -2.01 -1.95 27.99
C TYR A 554 -0.96 -1.46 27.00
N HIS A 555 -0.47 -0.22 27.15
CA HIS A 555 0.55 0.36 26.26
C HIS A 555 1.99 -0.07 26.61
N THR A 556 2.19 -0.64 27.81
CA THR A 556 3.53 -0.90 28.37
C THR A 556 4.10 -2.24 27.91
N THR A 557 5.44 -2.38 27.98
CA THR A 557 6.15 -3.64 27.68
C THR A 557 5.73 -4.80 28.57
N GLN A 558 5.26 -4.53 29.80
CA GLN A 558 4.80 -5.56 30.73
C GLN A 558 3.57 -6.33 30.23
N ALA A 559 2.80 -5.74 29.31
CA ALA A 559 1.64 -6.37 28.70
C ALA A 559 1.98 -7.18 27.43
N LYS A 560 3.27 -7.31 27.09
CA LYS A 560 3.78 -7.83 25.81
C LYS A 560 4.66 -9.06 26.04
N ASN A 561 4.68 -9.97 25.05
CA ASN A 561 5.64 -11.08 25.02
C ASN A 561 7.04 -10.56 24.66
N ALA A 562 7.62 -9.76 25.55
CA ALA A 562 8.87 -9.01 25.40
C ALA A 562 9.69 -9.07 26.70
N ILE A 563 10.87 -8.47 26.69
CA ILE A 563 11.76 -8.45 27.84
C ILE A 563 11.40 -7.29 28.78
N THR A 564 11.29 -7.58 30.06
CA THR A 564 11.31 -6.57 31.13
C THR A 564 12.44 -6.87 32.10
N TYR A 565 12.65 -5.97 33.06
CA TYR A 565 13.62 -6.15 34.12
C TYR A 565 13.15 -5.53 35.44
N ASP A 566 13.73 -5.99 36.55
CA ASP A 566 13.60 -5.40 37.88
C ASP A 566 12.14 -5.11 38.31
N GLY A 567 11.23 -6.07 38.09
CA GLY A 567 9.83 -5.93 38.50
C GLY A 567 8.93 -5.29 37.43
N GLY A 568 9.15 -5.62 36.15
CA GLY A 568 8.29 -5.16 35.04
C GLY A 568 8.71 -3.84 34.39
N GLN A 569 9.90 -3.30 34.67
CA GLN A 569 10.40 -2.14 33.94
C GLN A 569 10.68 -2.50 32.47
N GLY A 570 10.31 -1.59 31.58
CA GLY A 570 10.34 -1.85 30.14
C GLY A 570 10.73 -0.61 29.32
N GLN A 571 10.22 -0.58 28.10
CA GLN A 571 10.58 0.38 27.08
C GLN A 571 9.92 1.75 27.30
N LEU A 572 10.53 2.77 26.71
CA LEU A 572 9.98 4.12 26.61
C LEU A 572 8.81 4.14 25.63
N TYR A 573 7.85 5.03 25.87
CA TYR A 573 6.81 5.41 24.92
C TYR A 573 6.49 6.89 25.05
N TYR A 574 6.06 7.47 23.93
CA TYR A 574 6.02 8.91 23.77
C TYR A 574 5.04 9.58 24.74
N GLU A 575 3.83 9.05 24.89
CA GLU A 575 2.75 9.66 25.66
C GLU A 575 3.05 9.79 27.16
N LYS A 576 4.06 9.07 27.66
CA LYS A 576 4.50 9.17 29.05
C LYS A 576 5.39 10.38 29.28
N ASN A 577 6.43 10.54 28.46
CA ASN A 577 7.56 11.45 28.74
C ASN A 577 8.10 12.18 27.50
N ASN A 578 7.36 12.19 26.38
CA ASN A 578 7.77 12.72 25.07
C ASN A 578 9.07 12.08 24.52
N LYS A 579 9.38 10.85 24.93
CA LYS A 579 10.54 10.09 24.46
C LYS A 579 10.07 8.83 23.75
N MET A 580 10.57 8.63 22.54
CA MET A 580 10.15 7.52 21.69
C MET A 580 10.97 6.26 21.96
N GLY A 581 10.30 5.12 22.16
CA GLY A 581 10.95 3.82 22.21
C GLY A 581 11.05 3.20 20.82
N TYR A 582 12.20 3.33 20.17
CA TYR A 582 12.42 2.77 18.83
C TYR A 582 13.03 1.37 18.86
N GLY A 583 12.53 0.50 17.99
CA GLY A 583 13.18 -0.75 17.60
C GLY A 583 13.72 -0.67 16.17
N LYS A 584 14.11 -1.81 15.61
CA LYS A 584 14.33 -2.00 14.16
C LYS A 584 14.40 -3.48 13.86
N ILE A 585 13.90 -3.89 12.70
CA ILE A 585 14.23 -5.18 12.12
C ILE A 585 15.63 -5.07 11.49
N THR A 586 16.56 -5.89 11.94
CA THR A 586 17.95 -5.89 11.43
C THR A 586 18.16 -6.94 10.34
N SER A 587 17.34 -7.99 10.34
CA SER A 587 17.35 -9.03 9.31
C SER A 587 15.99 -9.72 9.25
N PHE A 588 15.58 -10.09 8.05
CA PHE A 588 14.43 -10.95 7.80
C PHE A 588 14.74 -11.88 6.63
N LEU A 589 14.61 -13.19 6.87
CA LEU A 589 14.80 -14.25 5.89
C LEU A 589 13.54 -15.11 5.87
N THR A 590 13.07 -15.46 4.67
CA THR A 590 11.94 -16.36 4.48
C THR A 590 12.29 -17.45 3.47
N THR A 591 11.89 -18.67 3.76
CA THR A 591 12.02 -19.85 2.90
C THR A 591 10.70 -20.62 2.92
N ALA A 592 10.59 -21.73 2.16
CA ALA A 592 9.43 -22.61 2.25
C ALA A 592 9.30 -23.25 3.65
N ASP A 593 10.40 -23.64 4.27
CA ASP A 593 10.39 -24.47 5.49
C ASP A 593 10.52 -23.66 6.78
N TYR A 594 11.16 -22.50 6.71
CA TYR A 594 11.38 -21.65 7.89
C TYR A 594 11.48 -20.16 7.57
N ASP A 595 11.29 -19.36 8.60
CA ASP A 595 11.59 -17.93 8.61
C ASP A 595 12.55 -17.58 9.75
N VAL A 596 13.35 -16.53 9.55
CA VAL A 596 14.19 -15.93 10.59
C VAL A 596 13.92 -14.43 10.61
N VAL A 597 13.64 -13.87 11.78
CA VAL A 597 13.58 -12.43 11.99
C VAL A 597 14.48 -12.04 13.15
N MET A 598 15.23 -10.96 12.97
CA MET A 598 16.08 -10.36 14.00
C MET A 598 15.65 -8.92 14.24
N GLY A 599 15.48 -8.56 15.51
CA GLY A 599 15.13 -7.21 15.93
C GLY A 599 16.08 -6.68 16.99
N ASP A 600 16.31 -5.36 16.96
CA ASP A 600 17.11 -4.63 17.93
C ASP A 600 16.26 -3.54 18.58
N ALA A 601 15.92 -3.75 19.85
CA ALA A 601 15.13 -2.83 20.66
C ALA A 601 16.01 -2.05 21.65
N THR A 602 17.33 -2.03 21.49
CA THR A 602 18.25 -1.40 22.46
C THR A 602 17.88 0.06 22.73
N ALA A 603 17.60 0.82 21.68
CA ALA A 603 17.17 2.22 21.78
C ALA A 603 15.84 2.39 22.55
N ALA A 604 14.95 1.40 22.50
CA ALA A 604 13.65 1.45 23.17
C ALA A 604 13.75 1.49 24.70
N TYR A 605 14.84 1.00 25.29
CA TYR A 605 15.05 0.99 26.75
C TYR A 605 15.72 2.25 27.29
N GLY A 606 15.93 3.28 26.47
CA GLY A 606 16.37 4.59 26.95
C GLY A 606 17.73 4.60 27.64
N GLY A 607 18.62 3.67 27.28
CA GLY A 607 19.95 3.50 27.89
C GLY A 607 19.98 2.63 29.15
N ALA A 608 18.85 2.11 29.63
CA ALA A 608 18.84 1.16 30.75
C ALA A 608 19.48 -0.18 30.36
N LEU A 609 19.34 -0.58 29.10
CA LEU A 609 19.98 -1.74 28.49
C LEU A 609 20.99 -1.27 27.44
N SER A 610 22.19 -1.84 27.45
CA SER A 610 23.22 -1.60 26.43
C SER A 610 23.08 -2.55 25.24
N LEU A 611 22.28 -3.62 25.38
CA LEU A 611 21.90 -4.52 24.30
C LEU A 611 20.52 -5.12 24.60
N ALA A 612 19.61 -5.07 23.63
CA ALA A 612 18.32 -5.74 23.68
C ALA A 612 17.97 -6.31 22.30
N GLN A 613 18.63 -7.41 21.91
CA GLN A 613 18.41 -8.08 20.64
C GLN A 613 17.56 -9.33 20.83
N ARG A 614 16.63 -9.55 19.90
CA ARG A 614 15.82 -10.76 19.82
C ARG A 614 15.83 -11.31 18.42
N SER A 615 15.88 -12.63 18.32
CA SER A 615 15.67 -13.35 17.06
C SER A 615 14.57 -14.39 17.24
N LEU A 616 13.70 -14.52 16.24
CA LEU A 616 12.75 -15.62 16.12
C LEU A 616 13.14 -16.48 14.92
N VAL A 617 13.11 -17.80 15.12
CA VAL A 617 13.17 -18.78 14.03
C VAL A 617 11.88 -19.56 14.04
N TYR A 618 11.05 -19.38 13.02
CA TYR A 618 9.82 -20.14 12.86
C TYR A 618 10.06 -21.31 11.92
N LEU A 619 10.15 -22.52 12.48
CA LEU A 619 10.23 -23.77 11.74
C LEU A 619 8.79 -24.26 11.51
N ARG A 620 8.35 -24.22 10.25
CA ARG A 620 6.98 -24.57 9.90
C ARG A 620 6.71 -26.06 10.16
N PRO A 621 5.48 -26.44 10.54
CA PRO A 621 4.31 -25.56 10.70
C PRO A 621 4.07 -25.04 12.13
N ASN A 622 4.87 -25.42 13.13
CA ASN A 622 4.42 -25.32 14.53
C ASN A 622 5.50 -25.04 15.59
N LEU A 623 6.77 -24.85 15.21
CA LEU A 623 7.85 -24.66 16.18
C LEU A 623 8.49 -23.28 16.03
N VAL A 624 8.57 -22.52 17.12
CA VAL A 624 9.22 -21.20 17.16
C VAL A 624 10.33 -21.23 18.18
N LEU A 625 11.56 -20.95 17.74
CA LEU A 625 12.69 -20.70 18.62
C LEU A 625 12.81 -19.19 18.85
N VAL A 626 12.88 -18.76 20.10
CA VAL A 626 13.15 -17.38 20.49
C VAL A 626 14.52 -17.34 21.13
N TYR A 627 15.40 -16.49 20.60
CA TYR A 627 16.71 -16.20 21.14
C TYR A 627 16.79 -14.72 21.55
N ASP A 628 17.11 -14.47 22.81
CA ASP A 628 17.37 -13.13 23.34
C ASP A 628 18.85 -12.98 23.72
N ASN A 629 19.45 -11.85 23.36
CA ASN A 629 20.80 -11.45 23.76
C ASN A 629 20.74 -10.06 24.41
N LEU A 630 21.00 -10.01 25.71
CA LEU A 630 20.70 -8.88 26.57
C LEU A 630 21.93 -8.47 27.36
N ALA A 631 22.13 -7.16 27.47
CA ALA A 631 23.19 -6.58 28.28
C ALA A 631 22.74 -5.27 28.95
N SER A 632 23.25 -5.03 30.15
CA SER A 632 23.11 -3.79 30.89
C SER A 632 24.38 -3.54 31.70
N ALA A 633 24.76 -2.27 31.86
CA ALA A 633 25.84 -1.90 32.77
C ALA A 633 25.52 -2.21 34.24
N THR A 634 24.23 -2.28 34.59
CA THR A 634 23.76 -2.66 35.93
C THR A 634 23.25 -4.09 35.90
N ALA A 635 23.61 -4.91 36.90
CA ALA A 635 23.06 -6.25 37.01
C ALA A 635 21.53 -6.22 37.20
N ARG A 636 20.80 -6.79 36.25
CA ARG A 636 19.33 -6.80 36.21
C ARG A 636 18.77 -8.15 36.61
N GLN A 637 17.61 -8.15 37.25
CA GLN A 637 16.75 -9.32 37.24
C GLN A 637 16.01 -9.33 35.90
N TRP A 638 16.39 -10.24 35.02
CA TRP A 638 15.82 -10.34 33.68
C TRP A 638 14.50 -11.09 33.71
N GLU A 639 13.52 -10.61 32.96
CA GLU A 639 12.17 -11.17 32.92
C GLU A 639 11.76 -11.41 31.46
N TRP A 640 11.54 -12.69 31.12
CA TRP A 640 11.02 -13.10 29.83
C TRP A 640 9.51 -13.32 29.96
N ASN A 641 8.71 -12.42 29.39
CA ASN A 641 7.25 -12.41 29.57
C ASN A 641 6.52 -13.26 28.52
N ILE A 642 5.44 -13.90 28.95
CA ILE A 642 4.52 -14.67 28.11
C ILE A 642 3.09 -14.52 28.62
N HIS A 643 2.14 -14.25 27.73
CA HIS A 643 0.76 -14.00 28.13
C HIS A 643 -0.26 -14.84 27.38
N ALA A 644 -1.38 -15.11 28.04
CA ALA A 644 -2.45 -15.98 27.56
C ALA A 644 -3.83 -15.44 27.91
N VAL A 645 -4.84 -15.87 27.15
CA VAL A 645 -6.26 -15.62 27.51
C VAL A 645 -6.63 -16.39 28.78
N ASN A 646 -6.23 -17.66 28.87
CA ASN A 646 -6.57 -18.56 29.98
C ASN A 646 -5.37 -18.83 30.88
N GLN A 647 -5.64 -19.39 32.07
CA GLN A 647 -4.59 -19.73 33.03
C GLN A 647 -3.59 -20.70 32.43
N MET A 648 -2.30 -20.43 32.65
CA MET A 648 -1.23 -21.33 32.19
C MET A 648 -1.05 -22.48 33.18
N THR A 649 -0.71 -23.65 32.67
CA THR A 649 -0.22 -24.76 33.51
C THR A 649 1.29 -24.85 33.40
N SER A 650 1.97 -25.27 34.47
CA SER A 650 3.42 -25.42 34.49
C SER A 650 3.80 -26.66 35.29
N SER A 651 4.73 -27.45 34.75
CA SER A 651 5.27 -28.64 35.41
C SER A 651 6.65 -28.41 36.04
N SER A 652 7.29 -27.27 35.75
CA SER A 652 8.61 -26.89 36.24
C SER A 652 8.84 -25.39 36.08
N ASP A 653 9.87 -24.87 36.76
CA ASP A 653 10.31 -23.47 36.63
C ASP A 653 10.76 -23.06 35.22
N THR A 654 10.91 -24.02 34.30
CA THR A 654 11.37 -23.82 32.92
C THR A 654 10.29 -24.11 31.88
N THR A 655 9.07 -24.44 32.29
CA THR A 655 7.98 -24.79 31.37
C THR A 655 6.69 -24.04 31.67
N ALA A 656 5.93 -23.74 30.62
CA ALA A 656 4.56 -23.24 30.72
C ALA A 656 3.74 -23.76 29.54
N THR A 657 2.44 -24.00 29.74
CA THR A 657 1.50 -24.40 28.69
C THR A 657 0.32 -23.45 28.67
N LEU A 658 0.06 -22.89 27.49
CA LEU A 658 -1.05 -21.98 27.22
C LEU A 658 -2.11 -22.77 26.44
N GLN A 659 -3.39 -22.60 26.77
CA GLN A 659 -4.50 -23.26 26.08
C GLN A 659 -5.60 -22.27 25.75
N ASN A 660 -6.18 -22.37 24.55
CA ASN A 660 -7.33 -21.58 24.14
C ASN A 660 -8.09 -22.26 23.00
N GLY A 661 -9.41 -22.41 23.13
CA GLY A 661 -10.27 -22.94 22.06
C GLY A 661 -9.83 -24.28 21.48
N GLY A 662 -9.31 -25.21 22.31
CA GLY A 662 -8.79 -26.51 21.89
C GLY A 662 -7.37 -26.48 21.31
N GLN A 663 -6.78 -25.30 21.12
CA GLN A 663 -5.39 -25.13 20.70
C GLN A 663 -4.47 -24.99 21.91
N SER A 664 -3.22 -25.41 21.77
CA SER A 664 -2.22 -25.39 22.85
C SER A 664 -0.88 -24.84 22.38
N LEU A 665 -0.14 -24.21 23.28
CA LEU A 665 1.24 -23.76 23.07
C LEU A 665 2.08 -24.13 24.29
N CYS A 666 3.09 -24.97 24.08
CA CYS A 666 4.05 -25.34 25.11
C CYS A 666 5.32 -24.50 24.99
N VAL A 667 5.72 -23.86 26.08
CA VAL A 667 6.93 -23.04 26.21
C VAL A 667 7.95 -23.82 27.05
N THR A 668 9.18 -23.90 26.57
CA THR A 668 10.30 -24.53 27.28
C THR A 668 11.54 -23.66 27.19
N MET A 669 12.09 -23.28 28.34
CA MET A 669 13.39 -22.59 28.41
C MET A 669 14.51 -23.64 28.24
N LEU A 670 15.11 -23.71 27.05
CA LEU A 670 16.14 -24.68 26.70
C LEU A 670 17.51 -24.31 27.27
N ALA A 671 17.82 -23.02 27.32
CA ALA A 671 19.05 -22.50 27.90
C ALA A 671 18.88 -21.05 28.38
N GLY A 672 19.75 -20.65 29.29
CA GLY A 672 19.82 -19.31 29.84
C GLY A 672 20.22 -19.31 31.32
N PRO A 673 20.05 -18.19 32.04
CA PRO A 673 20.24 -18.17 33.48
C PRO A 673 19.23 -19.08 34.18
N THR A 674 19.51 -19.47 35.43
CA THR A 674 18.52 -20.15 36.27
C THR A 674 17.30 -19.24 36.42
N VAL A 675 16.12 -19.76 36.05
CA VAL A 675 14.85 -19.04 36.09
C VAL A 675 13.87 -19.67 37.06
N ARG A 676 12.85 -18.89 37.44
CA ARG A 676 11.59 -19.37 38.01
C ARG A 676 10.42 -18.91 37.16
N PHE A 677 9.37 -19.72 37.11
CA PHE A 677 8.13 -19.34 36.45
C PHE A 677 7.11 -18.83 37.47
N THR A 678 6.47 -17.70 37.15
CA THR A 678 5.33 -17.20 37.92
C THR A 678 4.29 -16.65 36.97
N GLN A 679 3.03 -16.62 37.42
CA GLN A 679 1.94 -16.01 36.68
C GLN A 679 0.96 -15.29 37.60
N THR A 680 0.25 -14.31 37.05
CA THR A 680 -0.83 -13.58 37.72
C THR A 680 -1.95 -13.29 36.73
N ASN A 681 -3.17 -13.07 37.22
CA ASN A 681 -4.30 -12.57 36.42
C ASN A 681 -4.63 -11.10 36.72
N ARG A 682 -3.70 -10.40 37.40
CA ARG A 682 -3.87 -8.99 37.78
C ARG A 682 -3.12 -8.10 36.81
N PHE A 683 -3.83 -7.12 36.29
CA PHE A 683 -3.24 -5.95 35.66
C PHE A 683 -2.67 -5.00 36.74
N THR A 684 -1.66 -4.21 36.40
CA THR A 684 -1.18 -3.10 37.26
C THR A 684 -2.26 -2.03 37.46
N ALA A 685 -3.11 -1.83 36.47
CA ALA A 685 -4.34 -1.05 36.54
C ALA A 685 -5.43 -1.80 35.77
N ASN A 686 -6.63 -1.96 36.34
CA ASN A 686 -7.72 -2.66 35.64
C ASN A 686 -8.33 -1.77 34.55
N PRO A 687 -8.79 -2.36 33.42
CA PRO A 687 -9.55 -1.64 32.42
C PRO A 687 -10.90 -1.18 32.98
N THR A 688 -11.45 -0.15 32.38
CA THR A 688 -12.79 0.35 32.67
C THR A 688 -13.84 -0.73 32.37
N GLY A 689 -14.79 -0.89 33.30
CA GLY A 689 -15.86 -1.89 33.21
C GLY A 689 -15.43 -3.30 33.63
N SER A 690 -16.37 -4.25 33.55
CA SER A 690 -16.09 -5.67 33.81
C SER A 690 -15.53 -6.33 32.55
N ARG A 691 -14.30 -6.86 32.64
CA ARG A 691 -13.62 -7.57 31.54
C ARG A 691 -13.14 -8.93 32.02
N ALA A 692 -13.08 -9.90 31.09
CA ALA A 692 -12.58 -11.23 31.42
C ALA A 692 -11.10 -11.16 31.84
N ALA A 693 -10.72 -11.93 32.86
CA ALA A 693 -9.33 -12.02 33.27
C ALA A 693 -8.47 -12.56 32.12
N GLN A 694 -7.24 -12.06 32.02
CA GLN A 694 -6.17 -12.61 31.19
C GLN A 694 -5.01 -13.01 32.11
N TRP A 695 -4.09 -13.82 31.63
CA TRP A 695 -3.01 -14.37 32.45
C TRP A 695 -1.63 -13.95 31.95
N HIS A 696 -0.79 -13.54 32.88
CA HIS A 696 0.49 -12.90 32.64
C HIS A 696 1.58 -13.71 33.34
N GLY A 697 2.32 -14.47 32.53
CA GLY A 697 3.41 -15.32 32.97
C GLY A 697 4.76 -14.66 32.72
N ARG A 698 5.75 -15.00 33.53
CA ARG A 698 7.14 -14.62 33.30
C ARG A 698 8.12 -15.67 33.81
N PHE A 699 9.16 -15.90 33.03
CA PHE A 699 10.36 -16.58 33.48
C PHE A 699 11.36 -15.52 33.92
N TYR A 700 11.67 -15.46 35.20
CA TYR A 700 12.57 -14.44 35.74
C TYR A 700 13.86 -15.06 36.27
N SER A 701 15.00 -14.40 36.04
CA SER A 701 16.29 -14.87 36.53
C SER A 701 16.32 -14.83 38.06
N THR A 702 16.77 -15.91 38.69
CA THR A 702 16.84 -16.00 40.16
C THR A 702 17.97 -15.16 40.74
N THR A 703 18.96 -14.81 39.92
CA THR A 703 20.05 -13.90 40.24
C THR A 703 20.01 -12.69 39.31
N ARG A 704 20.56 -11.57 39.79
CA ARG A 704 20.77 -10.38 38.97
C ARG A 704 22.06 -10.54 38.16
N LEU A 705 22.00 -10.27 36.86
CA LEU A 705 23.12 -10.46 35.94
C LEU A 705 23.29 -9.25 35.01
N PRO A 706 24.52 -8.83 34.67
CA PRO A 706 24.73 -7.76 33.69
C PRO A 706 24.40 -8.20 32.26
N ASN A 707 24.52 -9.50 31.95
CA ASN A 707 24.21 -10.07 30.66
C ASN A 707 23.28 -11.27 30.83
N ALA A 708 22.39 -11.50 29.86
CA ALA A 708 21.58 -12.70 29.80
C ALA A 708 21.35 -13.12 28.35
N GLU A 709 21.42 -14.42 28.12
CA GLU A 709 20.93 -15.05 26.90
C GLU A 709 19.76 -15.97 27.28
N PHE A 710 18.68 -15.94 26.53
CA PHE A 710 17.58 -16.89 26.67
C PHE A 710 17.37 -17.63 25.36
N ILE A 711 17.19 -18.95 25.43
CA ILE A 711 16.75 -19.77 24.31
C ILE A 711 15.46 -20.45 24.75
N ALA A 712 14.33 -20.01 24.19
CA ALA A 712 13.01 -20.57 24.46
C ALA A 712 12.46 -21.28 23.21
N LEU A 713 11.94 -22.48 23.38
CA LEU A 713 11.19 -23.21 22.36
C LEU A 713 9.70 -23.10 22.64
N LEU A 714 8.96 -22.64 21.63
CA LEU A 714 7.51 -22.50 21.63
C LEU A 714 6.93 -23.50 20.62
N ASN A 715 6.19 -24.48 21.12
CA ASN A 715 5.69 -25.63 20.37
C ASN A 715 4.16 -25.62 20.33
N VAL A 716 3.61 -25.21 19.19
CA VAL A 716 2.16 -25.22 18.95
C VAL A 716 1.68 -26.66 18.80
N GLY A 717 0.61 -26.99 19.54
CA GLY A 717 0.07 -28.34 19.65
C GLY A 717 0.77 -29.22 20.69
N CYS A 718 1.83 -28.74 21.35
CA CYS A 718 2.54 -29.47 22.40
C CYS A 718 3.01 -30.89 21.96
N THR A 719 3.40 -31.02 20.70
CA THR A 719 3.85 -32.30 20.13
C THR A 719 5.17 -32.75 20.77
N SER A 720 5.44 -34.06 20.85
CA SER A 720 6.72 -34.52 21.39
C SER A 720 7.87 -34.14 20.45
N VAL A 721 8.78 -33.27 20.90
CA VAL A 721 9.93 -32.79 20.13
C VAL A 721 11.19 -32.90 20.97
N LYS A 722 12.22 -33.55 20.42
CA LYS A 722 13.56 -33.53 21.02
C LYS A 722 14.18 -32.17 20.79
N ALA A 723 14.58 -31.49 21.85
CA ALA A 723 15.26 -30.20 21.74
C ALA A 723 16.35 -30.06 22.81
N SER A 724 17.43 -29.40 22.44
CA SER A 724 18.56 -29.11 23.32
C SER A 724 19.34 -27.91 22.81
N ALA A 725 19.95 -27.15 23.70
CA ALA A 725 20.84 -26.04 23.35
C ALA A 725 22.17 -26.18 24.08
N THR A 726 23.27 -26.08 23.34
CA THR A 726 24.63 -26.12 23.90
C THR A 726 25.45 -24.96 23.34
N LYS A 727 26.33 -24.37 24.16
CA LYS A 727 27.20 -23.27 23.73
C LYS A 727 28.64 -23.71 23.71
N ALA A 728 29.32 -23.48 22.59
CA ALA A 728 30.76 -23.70 22.44
C ALA A 728 31.38 -22.53 21.67
N SER A 729 32.52 -22.02 22.14
CA SER A 729 33.27 -20.93 21.49
C SER A 729 32.39 -19.73 21.07
N GLY A 730 31.46 -19.32 21.93
CA GLY A 730 30.58 -18.18 21.68
C GLY A 730 29.40 -18.43 20.73
N THR A 731 29.26 -19.64 20.19
CA THR A 731 28.17 -20.03 19.28
C THR A 731 27.25 -21.04 19.98
N TRP A 732 25.94 -20.80 19.93
CA TRP A 732 24.95 -21.79 20.33
C TRP A 732 24.67 -22.76 19.19
N THR A 733 24.67 -24.05 19.50
CA THR A 733 24.09 -25.10 18.66
C THR A 733 22.77 -25.52 19.30
N VAL A 734 21.67 -25.34 18.58
CA VAL A 734 20.32 -25.68 19.06
C VAL A 734 19.75 -26.77 18.16
N LEU A 735 19.44 -27.91 18.76
CA LEU A 735 18.71 -28.99 18.11
C LEU A 735 17.22 -28.80 18.39
N VAL A 736 16.40 -28.83 17.34
CA VAL A 736 14.93 -28.82 17.42
C VAL A 736 14.38 -29.84 16.43
N GLY A 737 13.96 -31.00 16.92
CA GLY A 737 13.57 -32.11 16.07
C GLY A 737 14.72 -32.57 15.18
N ALA A 738 14.53 -32.54 13.85
CA ALA A 738 15.57 -32.85 12.87
C ALA A 738 16.45 -31.65 12.51
N GLN A 739 16.07 -30.43 12.92
CA GLN A 739 16.77 -29.21 12.55
C GLN A 739 17.88 -28.89 13.54
N THR A 740 19.04 -28.50 13.01
CA THR A 740 20.15 -27.94 13.79
C THR A 740 20.31 -26.47 13.43
N LEU A 741 20.29 -25.61 14.43
CA LEU A 741 20.48 -24.18 14.29
C LEU A 741 21.80 -23.77 14.93
N ALA A 742 22.52 -22.87 14.27
CA ALA A 742 23.67 -22.20 14.87
C ALA A 742 23.38 -20.72 15.06
N ILE A 743 23.59 -20.21 16.27
CA ILE A 743 23.36 -18.82 16.66
C ILE A 743 24.68 -18.25 17.17
N GLY A 744 25.23 -17.27 16.47
CA GLY A 744 26.50 -16.65 16.83
C GLY A 744 26.59 -15.19 16.37
N ALA A 745 27.79 -14.61 16.45
CA ALA A 745 28.01 -13.21 16.07
C ALA A 745 27.66 -12.92 14.60
N SER A 746 27.75 -13.92 13.72
CA SER A 746 27.41 -13.83 12.29
C SER A 746 25.90 -13.93 11.99
N GLY A 747 25.05 -14.10 13.00
CA GLY A 747 23.60 -14.28 12.87
C GLY A 747 23.14 -15.71 13.15
N ILE A 748 21.99 -16.07 12.58
CA ILE A 748 21.36 -17.39 12.76
C ILE A 748 21.39 -18.16 11.45
N THR A 749 21.78 -19.43 11.51
CA THR A 749 21.71 -20.38 10.39
C THR A 749 20.88 -21.61 10.77
N VAL A 750 20.20 -22.18 9.78
CA VAL A 750 19.35 -23.39 9.93
C VAL A 750 19.88 -24.44 8.96
N GLY A 751 20.20 -25.65 9.45
CA GLY A 751 20.58 -26.80 8.61
C GLY A 751 21.95 -26.73 7.93
N GLY A 752 22.87 -25.87 8.39
CA GLY A 752 24.23 -25.73 7.82
C GLY A 752 24.32 -24.91 6.54
N SER A 753 23.22 -24.32 6.04
CA SER A 753 23.24 -23.38 4.92
C SER A 753 23.65 -21.98 5.41
N THR A 754 24.78 -21.47 4.91
CA THR A 754 25.19 -20.07 5.05
C THR A 754 24.83 -19.31 3.79
N THR A 755 23.72 -18.58 3.80
CA THR A 755 23.63 -17.39 2.96
C THR A 755 22.79 -16.34 3.68
N PRO A 756 23.42 -15.40 4.40
CA PRO A 756 22.77 -14.15 4.75
C PRO A 756 22.65 -13.34 3.47
N THR A 757 21.48 -13.35 2.85
CA THR A 757 21.12 -12.30 1.90
C THR A 757 20.80 -11.05 2.70
N THR A 758 21.55 -9.98 2.46
CA THR A 758 21.13 -8.62 2.79
C THR A 758 19.69 -8.43 2.32
N PRO A 759 18.77 -7.87 3.14
CA PRO A 759 17.38 -7.75 2.74
C PRO A 759 17.28 -6.78 1.56
N THR A 760 17.11 -7.31 0.35
CA THR A 760 16.16 -6.70 -0.57
C THR A 760 14.83 -7.33 -0.20
N THR A 761 13.85 -6.50 0.18
CA THR A 761 12.45 -6.91 0.04
C THR A 761 12.33 -7.62 -1.29
N PRO A 762 11.79 -8.87 -1.36
CA PRO A 762 11.31 -9.35 -2.63
C PRO A 762 10.43 -8.24 -3.17
N PRO A 763 10.62 -7.76 -4.41
CA PRO A 763 9.62 -6.92 -5.03
C PRO A 763 8.28 -7.64 -4.78
N PRO A 764 7.18 -6.91 -4.48
CA PRO A 764 5.86 -7.53 -4.52
C PRO A 764 5.84 -8.44 -5.74
N THR A 765 5.48 -9.72 -5.59
CA THR A 765 5.29 -10.63 -6.74
C THR A 765 4.62 -9.80 -7.81
N SER A 766 5.41 -9.52 -8.86
CA SER A 766 5.18 -8.40 -9.78
C SER A 766 3.69 -8.38 -10.15
N PRO A 767 2.93 -7.29 -9.92
CA PRO A 767 1.93 -6.99 -10.91
C PRO A 767 2.77 -6.83 -12.17
N ALA A 768 2.64 -7.78 -13.11
CA ALA A 768 3.31 -7.70 -14.39
C ALA A 768 3.24 -6.24 -14.85
N ALA A 769 4.39 -5.62 -15.15
CA ALA A 769 4.47 -4.23 -15.64
C ALA A 769 3.29 -4.03 -16.60
N PRO A 770 2.45 -2.99 -16.45
CA PRO A 770 1.14 -2.92 -17.08
C PRO A 770 1.22 -3.41 -18.53
N GLN A 771 0.78 -4.64 -18.76
CA GLN A 771 0.89 -5.24 -20.08
C GLN A 771 -0.37 -4.88 -20.84
N SER A 772 -0.18 -4.67 -22.14
CA SER A 772 -1.31 -4.67 -23.06
C SER A 772 -2.15 -5.94 -22.84
N GLN A 773 -3.47 -5.78 -22.77
CA GLN A 773 -4.42 -6.87 -22.59
C GLN A 773 -4.98 -7.28 -23.94
N PRO A 774 -5.22 -8.56 -24.22
CA PRO A 774 -5.81 -8.96 -25.50
C PRO A 774 -7.10 -8.20 -25.78
N PHE A 775 -7.29 -7.73 -27.01
CA PHE A 775 -8.47 -6.95 -27.41
C PHE A 775 -9.81 -7.57 -26.97
N SER A 776 -9.95 -8.89 -27.16
CA SER A 776 -11.15 -9.67 -26.82
C SER A 776 -11.19 -10.18 -25.37
N GLY A 777 -10.18 -9.85 -24.56
CA GLY A 777 -9.94 -10.43 -23.23
C GLY A 777 -9.24 -11.80 -23.24
N THR A 778 -9.00 -12.41 -24.41
CA THR A 778 -8.24 -13.67 -24.55
C THR A 778 -7.17 -13.56 -25.66
N PRO A 779 -5.96 -14.13 -25.49
CA PRO A 779 -4.94 -14.14 -26.54
C PRO A 779 -5.43 -14.73 -27.86
N ILE A 780 -4.97 -14.19 -28.98
CA ILE A 780 -5.29 -14.74 -30.31
C ILE A 780 -4.50 -16.03 -30.49
N ASN A 781 -5.19 -17.17 -30.60
CA ASN A 781 -4.53 -18.45 -30.90
C ASN A 781 -3.99 -18.42 -32.34
N VAL A 782 -2.67 -18.56 -32.51
CA VAL A 782 -2.02 -18.56 -33.83
C VAL A 782 -1.53 -19.98 -34.18
N PRO A 783 -1.63 -20.41 -35.46
CA PRO A 783 -1.93 -19.62 -36.67
C PRO A 783 -3.34 -19.03 -36.79
N ALA A 784 -3.45 -17.76 -37.19
CA ALA A 784 -4.74 -17.07 -37.41
C ALA A 784 -4.57 -15.76 -38.20
N THR A 785 -5.66 -15.29 -38.81
CA THR A 785 -5.82 -13.92 -39.33
C THR A 785 -6.71 -13.11 -38.39
N PHE A 786 -6.32 -11.87 -38.09
CA PHE A 786 -7.06 -10.95 -37.21
C PHE A 786 -6.95 -9.50 -37.70
N GLN A 787 -7.92 -8.66 -37.31
CA GLN A 787 -8.00 -7.26 -37.73
C GLN A 787 -6.98 -6.39 -37.00
N ALA A 788 -6.46 -5.36 -37.67
CA ALA A 788 -5.41 -4.50 -37.12
C ALA A 788 -5.93 -3.50 -36.08
N GLU A 789 -7.14 -2.99 -36.27
CA GLU A 789 -7.82 -2.11 -35.31
C GLU A 789 -8.19 -2.83 -33.99
N ASN A 790 -8.05 -4.15 -33.95
CA ASN A 790 -8.21 -4.99 -32.77
C ASN A 790 -6.89 -5.21 -32.03
N TYR A 791 -6.04 -4.19 -31.97
CA TYR A 791 -4.88 -4.17 -31.08
C TYR A 791 -5.32 -4.18 -29.62
N ASP A 792 -4.40 -4.61 -28.77
CA ASP A 792 -4.62 -4.81 -27.35
C ASP A 792 -5.25 -3.58 -26.64
N LEU A 793 -5.83 -3.81 -25.46
CA LEU A 793 -6.31 -2.76 -24.56
C LEU A 793 -5.16 -2.33 -23.62
N GLY A 794 -5.09 -1.06 -23.26
CA GLY A 794 -4.04 -0.57 -22.34
C GLY A 794 -3.73 0.91 -22.50
N GLY A 795 -4.11 1.52 -23.62
CA GLY A 795 -3.86 2.93 -23.88
C GLY A 795 -2.46 3.22 -24.44
N GLN A 796 -2.19 4.50 -24.65
CA GLN A 796 -0.93 5.04 -25.17
C GLN A 796 0.28 4.53 -24.36
N ASN A 797 1.32 4.12 -25.07
CA ASN A 797 2.57 3.52 -24.59
C ASN A 797 2.44 2.14 -23.90
N LEU A 798 1.22 1.59 -23.79
CA LEU A 798 1.00 0.25 -23.25
C LEU A 798 0.54 -0.72 -24.32
N ALA A 799 -0.52 -0.40 -25.07
CA ALA A 799 -1.07 -1.25 -26.13
C ALA A 799 -0.87 -0.70 -27.54
N TYR A 800 -0.70 0.62 -27.66
CA TYR A 800 -0.34 1.29 -28.91
C TYR A 800 0.53 2.50 -28.59
N HIS A 801 1.18 3.06 -29.61
CA HIS A 801 1.74 4.42 -29.59
C HIS A 801 1.32 5.13 -30.86
N ASP A 802 0.54 6.19 -30.69
CA ASP A 802 0.19 7.15 -31.74
C ASP A 802 0.98 8.45 -31.51
N THR A 803 1.47 9.07 -32.58
CA THR A 803 2.25 10.31 -32.46
C THR A 803 1.38 11.56 -32.41
N THR A 804 0.09 11.41 -32.68
CA THR A 804 -0.91 12.47 -32.70
C THR A 804 -1.97 12.23 -31.62
N THR A 805 -2.69 13.29 -31.24
CA THR A 805 -3.74 13.19 -30.21
C THR A 805 -5.10 13.06 -30.85
N GLY A 806 -5.86 12.05 -30.43
CA GLY A 806 -7.20 11.74 -30.91
C GLY A 806 -7.21 11.00 -32.25
N ASN A 807 -8.14 10.05 -32.37
CA ASN A 807 -8.41 9.33 -33.62
C ASN A 807 -9.02 10.28 -34.67
N ALA A 808 -8.21 10.72 -35.63
CA ALA A 808 -8.60 11.65 -36.70
C ALA A 808 -9.63 11.04 -37.66
N GLY A 809 -9.69 9.71 -37.77
CA GLY A 809 -10.73 9.00 -38.51
C GLY A 809 -12.06 8.90 -37.74
N GLY A 810 -12.03 9.02 -36.42
CA GLY A 810 -13.18 9.07 -35.52
C GLY A 810 -14.04 7.80 -35.50
N GLN A 811 -13.54 6.67 -36.01
CA GLN A 811 -14.28 5.41 -36.09
C GLN A 811 -13.73 4.34 -35.13
N TYR A 812 -14.62 3.39 -34.79
CA TYR A 812 -14.35 2.16 -34.02
C TYR A 812 -13.89 2.35 -32.57
N ARG A 813 -12.76 3.03 -32.31
CA ARG A 813 -12.20 3.25 -30.97
C ARG A 813 -12.13 4.75 -30.64
N LYS A 814 -12.11 5.05 -29.34
CA LYS A 814 -12.09 6.42 -28.79
C LYS A 814 -10.72 6.85 -28.28
N ASP A 815 -9.71 6.01 -28.48
CA ASP A 815 -8.32 6.29 -28.17
C ASP A 815 -7.66 7.03 -29.36
N ASP A 816 -6.33 7.20 -29.34
CA ASP A 816 -5.66 8.10 -30.29
C ASP A 816 -5.41 7.49 -31.68
N VAL A 817 -5.47 6.16 -31.84
CA VAL A 817 -5.15 5.50 -33.11
C VAL A 817 -6.14 5.90 -34.20
N ASP A 818 -5.61 6.41 -35.30
CA ASP A 818 -6.36 6.80 -36.49
C ASP A 818 -7.05 5.59 -37.15
N ILE A 819 -8.39 5.54 -37.10
CA ILE A 819 -9.18 4.43 -37.67
C ILE A 819 -10.31 4.97 -38.54
N ILE A 820 -10.40 4.46 -39.77
CA ILE A 820 -11.47 4.77 -40.74
C ILE A 820 -12.21 3.50 -41.18
N ALA A 821 -13.36 3.67 -41.85
CA ALA A 821 -14.06 2.54 -42.48
C ALA A 821 -13.20 1.90 -43.58
N SER A 822 -13.16 0.57 -43.63
CA SER A 822 -12.38 -0.18 -44.60
C SER A 822 -13.01 -0.13 -45.99
N THR A 823 -12.18 0.10 -47.00
CA THR A 823 -12.50 -0.03 -48.42
C THR A 823 -11.85 -1.27 -49.05
N ASP A 824 -11.17 -2.10 -48.26
CA ASP A 824 -10.54 -3.32 -48.77
C ASP A 824 -11.60 -4.32 -49.24
N SER A 825 -11.48 -4.74 -50.49
CA SER A 825 -12.36 -5.75 -51.11
C SER A 825 -12.39 -7.09 -50.37
N THR A 826 -11.38 -7.40 -49.55
CA THR A 826 -11.34 -8.61 -48.72
C THR A 826 -12.09 -8.48 -47.38
N GLY A 827 -12.68 -7.31 -47.09
CA GLY A 827 -13.46 -7.05 -45.88
C GLY A 827 -12.63 -6.43 -44.73
N GLY A 828 -13.18 -6.50 -43.51
CA GLY A 828 -12.55 -6.00 -42.26
C GLY A 828 -13.36 -4.93 -41.52
N GLY A 829 -14.24 -4.20 -42.22
CA GLY A 829 -15.09 -3.16 -41.60
C GLY A 829 -14.35 -1.86 -41.30
N TYR A 830 -13.15 -1.93 -40.72
CA TYR A 830 -12.28 -0.79 -40.44
C TYR A 830 -10.83 -1.06 -40.85
N VAL A 831 -10.01 -0.01 -40.91
CA VAL A 831 -8.54 -0.09 -41.07
C VAL A 831 -7.88 0.94 -40.17
N VAL A 832 -6.67 0.62 -39.69
CA VAL A 832 -5.77 1.63 -39.13
C VAL A 832 -5.26 2.48 -40.30
N ASN A 833 -5.47 3.78 -40.20
CA ASN A 833 -5.17 4.77 -41.22
C ASN A 833 -3.94 5.59 -40.84
N ASN A 834 -3.25 6.17 -41.82
CA ASN A 834 -2.14 7.10 -41.59
C ASN A 834 -1.01 6.55 -40.69
N PHE A 835 -0.74 5.24 -40.69
CA PHE A 835 0.24 4.69 -39.76
C PHE A 835 1.64 5.28 -40.04
N THR A 836 2.18 6.02 -39.06
CA THR A 836 3.28 6.98 -39.23
C THR A 836 4.56 6.51 -38.55
N ASN A 837 5.70 7.05 -38.99
CA ASN A 837 7.03 6.73 -38.46
C ASN A 837 7.07 6.86 -36.93
N GLY A 838 7.45 5.77 -36.25
CA GLY A 838 7.54 5.70 -34.79
C GLY A 838 6.28 5.14 -34.11
N GLU A 839 5.15 5.03 -34.82
CA GLU A 839 3.91 4.47 -34.29
C GLU A 839 3.96 2.95 -34.22
N TRP A 840 3.23 2.38 -33.26
CA TRP A 840 3.20 0.93 -33.09
C TRP A 840 1.90 0.42 -32.45
N LEU A 841 1.58 -0.85 -32.73
CA LEU A 841 0.41 -1.57 -32.21
C LEU A 841 0.83 -2.92 -31.63
N LYS A 842 0.33 -3.28 -30.44
CA LYS A 842 0.57 -4.60 -29.79
C LYS A 842 -0.63 -5.52 -29.92
N TYR A 843 -0.34 -6.81 -30.09
CA TYR A 843 -1.32 -7.89 -30.17
C TYR A 843 -0.82 -9.06 -29.31
N THR A 844 -1.60 -9.44 -28.32
CA THR A 844 -1.30 -10.65 -27.55
C THR A 844 -1.74 -11.89 -28.34
N VAL A 845 -0.78 -12.78 -28.61
CA VAL A 845 -1.01 -14.07 -29.26
C VAL A 845 -0.69 -15.25 -28.35
N ASN A 846 -1.29 -16.40 -28.63
CA ASN A 846 -0.95 -17.68 -28.01
C ASN A 846 -0.53 -18.67 -29.10
N VAL A 847 0.73 -19.11 -29.05
CA VAL A 847 1.36 -20.01 -30.01
C VAL A 847 1.16 -21.44 -29.54
N ALA A 848 0.43 -22.24 -30.32
CA ALA A 848 0.08 -23.61 -29.91
C ALA A 848 1.28 -24.57 -29.92
N THR A 849 2.27 -24.36 -30.79
CA THR A 849 3.42 -25.28 -30.95
C THR A 849 4.68 -24.49 -31.30
N THR A 850 5.80 -24.77 -30.62
CA THR A 850 7.09 -24.17 -30.94
C THR A 850 7.47 -24.49 -32.38
N GLY A 851 7.82 -23.48 -33.17
CA GLY A 851 8.17 -23.67 -34.58
C GLY A 851 8.50 -22.36 -35.30
N ASN A 852 8.64 -22.47 -36.62
CA ASN A 852 8.80 -21.30 -37.48
C ASN A 852 7.43 -20.78 -37.90
N TYR A 853 7.28 -19.47 -37.84
CA TYR A 853 6.08 -18.76 -38.25
C TYR A 853 6.45 -17.65 -39.22
N GLN A 854 5.48 -17.24 -40.02
CA GLN A 854 5.58 -16.06 -40.88
C GLN A 854 4.43 -15.11 -40.55
N VAL A 855 4.74 -13.85 -40.33
CA VAL A 855 3.74 -12.79 -40.12
C VAL A 855 3.51 -12.11 -41.47
N GLN A 856 2.26 -11.82 -41.80
CA GLN A 856 1.88 -11.13 -43.02
C GLN A 856 1.00 -9.95 -42.66
N LEU A 857 1.29 -8.77 -43.20
CA LEU A 857 0.48 -7.57 -43.03
C LEU A 857 -0.31 -7.32 -44.31
N ARG A 858 -1.62 -7.16 -44.20
CA ARG A 858 -2.49 -6.68 -45.27
C ARG A 858 -2.48 -5.16 -45.23
N ALA A 859 -1.62 -4.54 -46.03
CA ALA A 859 -1.41 -3.10 -46.00
C ALA A 859 -1.51 -2.47 -47.39
N SER A 860 -1.82 -1.17 -47.42
CA SER A 860 -1.81 -0.34 -48.62
C SER A 860 -0.96 0.91 -48.38
N ASN A 861 -0.30 1.37 -49.43
CA ASN A 861 0.51 2.58 -49.38
C ASN A 861 0.48 3.23 -50.76
N ASN A 862 -0.01 4.46 -50.84
CA ASN A 862 0.07 5.26 -52.06
C ASN A 862 0.97 6.50 -51.92
N TYR A 863 1.72 6.58 -50.82
CA TYR A 863 2.56 7.71 -50.47
C TYR A 863 3.93 7.63 -51.16
N ALA A 864 4.80 6.71 -50.73
CA ALA A 864 6.20 6.65 -51.16
C ALA A 864 6.67 5.21 -51.39
N THR A 865 7.84 5.01 -52.03
CA THR A 865 8.40 3.68 -52.27
C THR A 865 9.25 3.14 -51.12
N ASN A 866 9.57 3.98 -50.13
CA ASN A 866 10.40 3.65 -48.97
C ASN A 866 9.61 3.47 -47.66
N VAL A 867 8.27 3.42 -47.73
CA VAL A 867 7.41 3.13 -46.57
C VAL A 867 7.75 1.74 -46.04
N ALA A 868 7.89 1.60 -44.73
CA ALA A 868 8.45 0.41 -44.14
C ALA A 868 7.97 0.16 -42.71
N PHE A 869 8.00 -1.11 -42.30
CA PHE A 869 7.66 -1.55 -40.96
C PHE A 869 8.61 -2.65 -40.49
N HIS A 870 8.59 -2.94 -39.20
CA HIS A 870 9.15 -4.17 -38.66
C HIS A 870 8.22 -4.80 -37.62
N VAL A 871 8.55 -6.03 -37.23
CA VAL A 871 7.84 -6.79 -36.21
C VAL A 871 8.77 -7.06 -35.03
N GLU A 872 8.23 -6.88 -33.83
CA GLU A 872 8.84 -7.33 -32.58
C GLU A 872 8.00 -8.43 -31.95
N VAL A 873 8.66 -9.34 -31.24
CA VAL A 873 8.03 -10.35 -30.38
C VAL A 873 8.62 -10.18 -28.99
N ASP A 874 7.75 -9.96 -27.99
CA ASP A 874 8.13 -9.70 -26.60
C ASP A 874 9.16 -8.55 -26.48
N ASP A 875 8.87 -7.46 -27.22
CA ASP A 875 9.70 -6.25 -27.32
C ASP A 875 11.11 -6.49 -27.91
N VAL A 876 11.35 -7.63 -28.55
CA VAL A 876 12.56 -7.93 -29.32
C VAL A 876 12.27 -7.82 -30.81
N LYS A 877 13.00 -6.96 -31.53
CA LYS A 877 12.93 -6.85 -32.99
C LYS A 877 13.35 -8.16 -33.67
N VAL A 878 12.37 -8.89 -34.20
CA VAL A 878 12.57 -10.22 -34.83
C VAL A 878 12.68 -10.15 -36.35
N THR A 879 12.39 -8.99 -36.94
CA THR A 879 12.61 -8.72 -38.37
C THR A 879 13.51 -7.52 -38.60
N GLY A 880 14.14 -7.45 -39.77
CA GLY A 880 14.62 -6.17 -40.31
C GLY A 880 13.46 -5.25 -40.69
N SER A 881 13.79 -4.06 -41.20
CA SER A 881 12.80 -3.17 -41.81
C SER A 881 12.37 -3.73 -43.17
N LEU A 882 11.06 -3.82 -43.40
CA LEU A 882 10.43 -4.41 -44.57
C LEU A 882 9.57 -3.37 -45.28
N LEU A 883 9.70 -3.29 -46.60
CA LEU A 883 8.97 -2.31 -47.40
C LEU A 883 7.49 -2.67 -47.51
N VAL A 884 6.64 -1.65 -47.36
CA VAL A 884 5.23 -1.65 -47.80
C VAL A 884 5.22 -1.12 -49.24
N PRO A 885 5.08 -1.97 -50.27
CA PRO A 885 5.22 -1.52 -51.65
C PRO A 885 4.11 -0.54 -52.02
N LYS A 886 4.40 0.38 -52.94
CA LYS A 886 3.39 1.32 -53.44
C LYS A 886 2.30 0.55 -54.19
N THR A 887 1.09 0.54 -53.66
CA THR A 887 -0.05 -0.24 -54.17
C THR A 887 -0.85 0.50 -55.24
N GLY A 888 -0.59 1.78 -55.46
CA GLY A 888 -1.24 2.61 -56.49
C GLY A 888 -2.58 3.22 -56.06
N SER A 889 -3.19 2.75 -54.95
CA SER A 889 -4.35 3.36 -54.30
C SER A 889 -4.35 3.03 -52.80
N TRP A 890 -4.95 3.91 -51.98
CA TRP A 890 -5.20 3.67 -50.55
C TRP A 890 -6.23 2.56 -50.31
N ASP A 891 -7.05 2.25 -51.32
CA ASP A 891 -8.04 1.16 -51.30
C ASP A 891 -7.45 -0.17 -51.84
N ALA A 892 -6.26 -0.13 -52.42
CA ALA A 892 -5.59 -1.29 -52.98
C ALA A 892 -4.63 -1.87 -51.93
N PHE A 893 -5.06 -2.90 -51.20
CA PHE A 893 -4.24 -3.57 -50.21
C PHE A 893 -3.50 -4.76 -50.82
N GLN A 894 -2.34 -5.13 -50.26
CA GLN A 894 -1.60 -6.36 -50.59
C GLN A 894 -1.07 -7.03 -49.31
N TRP A 895 -0.87 -8.36 -49.38
CA TRP A 895 -0.21 -9.09 -48.28
C TRP A 895 1.30 -8.94 -48.40
N ILE A 896 1.94 -8.51 -47.32
CA ILE A 896 3.39 -8.35 -47.22
C ILE A 896 3.89 -9.32 -46.15
N ALA A 897 4.62 -10.34 -46.59
CA ALA A 897 5.12 -11.38 -45.71
C ALA A 897 6.49 -11.02 -45.13
N THR A 898 6.68 -11.26 -43.84
CA THR A 898 7.99 -11.17 -43.18
C THR A 898 8.88 -12.35 -43.56
N PRO A 899 10.20 -12.30 -43.30
CA PRO A 899 11.00 -13.51 -43.14
C PRO A 899 10.39 -14.43 -42.07
N LYS A 900 10.77 -15.71 -42.07
CA LYS A 900 10.38 -16.63 -41.01
C LYS A 900 10.95 -16.18 -39.67
N ILE A 901 10.13 -16.25 -38.62
CA ILE A 901 10.49 -15.95 -37.24
C ILE A 901 10.29 -17.21 -36.38
N ALA A 902 11.16 -17.43 -35.41
CA ALA A 902 11.00 -18.53 -34.46
C ALA A 902 10.08 -18.09 -33.33
N LEU A 903 9.04 -18.88 -33.05
CA LEU A 903 8.15 -18.67 -31.90
C LEU A 903 8.12 -19.94 -31.04
N THR A 904 8.15 -19.76 -29.73
CA THR A 904 7.96 -20.85 -28.76
C THR A 904 6.48 -21.08 -28.48
N ALA A 905 6.11 -22.29 -28.04
CA ALA A 905 4.76 -22.54 -27.54
C ALA A 905 4.49 -21.68 -26.29
N GLY A 906 3.32 -21.06 -26.24
CA GLY A 906 2.92 -20.18 -25.14
C GLY A 906 2.47 -18.80 -25.59
N ARG A 907 2.27 -17.92 -24.61
CA ARG A 907 1.80 -16.54 -24.83
C ARG A 907 2.97 -15.64 -25.24
N HIS A 908 2.76 -14.85 -26.28
CA HIS A 908 3.70 -13.85 -26.79
C HIS A 908 2.98 -12.53 -27.11
N VAL A 909 3.71 -11.42 -27.10
CA VAL A 909 3.21 -10.12 -27.58
C VAL A 909 3.85 -9.80 -28.91
N LEU A 910 3.04 -9.77 -29.97
CA LEU A 910 3.44 -9.32 -31.30
C LEU A 910 3.28 -7.80 -31.38
N LYS A 911 4.33 -7.07 -31.75
CA LYS A 911 4.27 -5.62 -31.99
C LYS A 911 4.58 -5.33 -33.45
N VAL A 912 3.73 -4.55 -34.10
CA VAL A 912 4.00 -3.98 -35.43
C VAL A 912 4.42 -2.54 -35.25
N VAL A 913 5.57 -2.17 -35.80
CA VAL A 913 6.15 -0.82 -35.68
C VAL A 913 6.36 -0.24 -37.07
N ALA A 914 5.88 0.99 -37.30
CA ALA A 914 6.13 1.73 -38.52
C ALA A 914 7.52 2.38 -38.49
N ASP A 915 8.43 1.92 -39.36
CA ASP A 915 9.78 2.49 -39.49
C ASP A 915 9.79 3.73 -40.38
N GLN A 916 8.85 3.82 -41.32
CA GLN A 916 8.66 4.94 -42.24
C GLN A 916 7.17 5.11 -42.55
N GLN A 917 6.71 6.35 -42.51
CA GLN A 917 5.33 6.77 -42.82
C GLN A 917 5.06 6.74 -44.34
N TYR A 918 3.84 6.60 -44.88
CA TYR A 918 2.49 6.40 -44.35
C TYR A 918 1.90 5.13 -44.98
N PHE A 919 1.19 4.31 -44.21
CA PHE A 919 0.42 3.19 -44.78
C PHE A 919 -0.88 2.93 -44.01
N ASN A 920 -1.84 2.30 -44.67
CA ASN A 920 -3.03 1.77 -44.01
C ASN A 920 -2.80 0.29 -43.72
N LEU A 921 -3.23 -0.16 -42.54
CA LEU A 921 -3.13 -1.55 -42.11
C LEU A 921 -4.52 -2.11 -41.82
N ASN A 922 -4.91 -3.13 -42.57
CA ASN A 922 -6.23 -3.76 -42.47
C ASN A 922 -6.19 -4.96 -41.53
N SER A 923 -5.32 -5.94 -41.79
CA SER A 923 -5.28 -7.19 -41.02
C SER A 923 -3.89 -7.79 -40.96
N ILE A 924 -3.69 -8.67 -39.98
CA ILE A 924 -2.45 -9.40 -39.74
C ILE A 924 -2.77 -10.89 -39.82
N ASN A 925 -1.93 -11.64 -40.52
CA ASN A 925 -2.02 -13.09 -40.63
C ASN A 925 -0.72 -13.73 -40.10
N VAL A 926 -0.84 -14.63 -39.14
CA VAL A 926 0.28 -15.39 -38.59
C VAL A 926 0.10 -16.84 -39.01
N ILE A 927 1.03 -17.35 -39.82
CA ILE A 927 0.98 -18.72 -40.35
C ILE A 927 2.17 -19.53 -39.87
N SER A 928 1.95 -20.81 -39.57
CA SER A 928 3.06 -21.75 -39.34
C SER A 928 3.68 -22.11 -40.68
N VAL A 929 5.01 -22.15 -40.74
CA VAL A 929 5.78 -22.51 -41.93
C VAL A 929 6.80 -23.60 -41.59
N PRO A 930 7.11 -24.52 -42.53
CA PRO A 930 8.12 -25.55 -42.33
C PRO A 930 9.52 -25.02 -41.94
#